data_AF-A0A651GQ96-F1
#
_entry.id   AF-A0A651GQ96-F1
#
_cell.length_a   1.000
_cell.length_b   1.000
_cell.length_c   1.000
_cell.angle_alpha   90.00
_cell.angle_beta   90.00
_cell.angle_gamma   90.00
#
_symmetry.space_group_name_H-M   'P 1'
#
loop_
_entity.id
_entity.type
_entity.pdbx_description
1 polymer ?
#
loop_
_entity_poly.entity_id
_entity_poly.type
_entity_poly.pdbx_seq_one_letter_code
_entity_poly.pdbx_strand_id
1 'polypeptide(L)'
;MKYLSLTLGALLALSAVNLFGQNSHHHHDGTIHPCHTDERTEQLLQENPEWIPLVEEANNELERFTREFEESGAAGERSVKIIPVVFHVIHANGPENISAEQIEDCIRIMTEDFTLQNSDISLVVPAFQNITADVGVEFRLAKLDPNGNCTNGIVRVENQATFNGGENLKSISPAWPRAKYMNVWVCNNISGNAAGYTYTPGTVAGPWGAAADGIVVQHSYVGSIGTANSTTSRTMTHEVGHWINLRHPWGGSNTPGLASNCDIDDDVADTPNTIGWTSCNLNGSSCGSLDNVQNFMEYSFCSRMFTNGQRTRMLAALNSNTASRSNLWTANNLAETGVLTDGVLCNAKFSASQREICAGDSVVYTDMSYHNVTTRNWTFEGGTPSTATGEQVVVYYNEPGTYNVTLQVSDGSNSVSSNEGGFVHVRPTVGVPLPYSQDFESYDAQSPNPADFELDWQYGNTITSSSWEVTSFATGASGTHTLRLPNRNLPAGSVSEIISKPIDLSNTTTDVTISFKYAYARRNPSNNERLRFWVSADCGETWSLRGIWSNNFDTAPFTNVNWFPNSPSHWEQVEITNILENHLVENFRFKFSFESDGGNNFFVDDINISGPLVSSIENMDISQNLSVFPVPATDVLNIALYGADPYMYHIELFNPVGQLVHASGQNAFPGGSAQITLDTRSYAAGMYHLVLINDKGQRAVKRVVLAR
;
A
#
# COMPACT_ATOMS: atom_id res chain seq x y z
N MET A 1 -56.15 5.12 -38.53
CA MET A 1 -57.32 5.68 -37.81
C MET A 1 -57.78 4.65 -36.79
N LYS A 2 -58.02 5.10 -35.53
CA LYS A 2 -58.51 4.39 -34.33
C LYS A 2 -57.50 3.67 -33.41
N TYR A 3 -57.21 4.39 -32.32
CA TYR A 3 -56.75 3.96 -31.00
C TYR A 3 -57.74 3.01 -30.31
N LEU A 4 -57.28 2.13 -29.41
CA LEU A 4 -57.51 2.28 -27.96
C LEU A 4 -56.74 1.23 -27.12
N SER A 5 -56.21 1.72 -26.00
CA SER A 5 -55.52 1.08 -24.88
C SER A 5 -56.39 0.12 -24.05
N LEU A 6 -55.77 -0.88 -23.41
CA LEU A 6 -56.00 -1.17 -21.99
C LEU A 6 -54.84 -1.99 -21.38
N THR A 7 -54.36 -1.51 -20.24
CA THR A 7 -53.34 -2.06 -19.34
C THR A 7 -53.86 -3.26 -18.54
N LEU A 8 -53.03 -4.28 -18.33
CA LEU A 8 -53.06 -5.08 -17.10
C LEU A 8 -51.67 -5.70 -16.87
N GLY A 9 -51.06 -5.36 -15.73
CA GLY A 9 -49.76 -5.84 -15.29
C GLY A 9 -49.84 -7.23 -14.67
N ALA A 10 -48.78 -8.01 -14.87
CA ALA A 10 -48.48 -9.21 -14.11
C ALA A 10 -46.99 -9.18 -13.74
N LEU A 11 -46.74 -9.07 -12.44
CA LEU A 11 -45.42 -9.23 -11.80
C LEU A 11 -44.95 -10.68 -11.97
N LEU A 12 -43.74 -10.86 -12.49
CA LEU A 12 -42.98 -12.10 -12.41
C LEU A 12 -41.62 -11.73 -11.81
N ALA A 13 -41.41 -12.15 -10.55
CA ALA A 13 -40.17 -12.00 -9.83
C ALA A 13 -39.15 -13.02 -10.39
N LEU A 14 -38.08 -12.51 -11.03
CA LEU A 14 -36.84 -13.26 -11.23
C LEU A 14 -35.82 -12.74 -10.22
N SER A 15 -35.36 -13.63 -9.35
CA SER A 15 -34.25 -13.44 -8.44
C SER A 15 -32.94 -13.33 -9.23
N ALA A 16 -32.41 -12.12 -9.35
CA ALA A 16 -31.05 -11.88 -9.83
C ALA A 16 -30.08 -12.02 -8.65
N VAL A 17 -29.18 -13.00 -8.76
CA VAL A 17 -27.97 -13.11 -7.94
C VAL A 17 -27.04 -11.98 -8.38
N ASN A 18 -26.89 -10.96 -7.54
CA ASN A 18 -25.90 -9.90 -7.75
C ASN A 18 -24.52 -10.44 -7.43
N LEU A 19 -23.76 -10.83 -8.47
CA LEU A 19 -22.31 -10.82 -8.40
C LEU A 19 -21.86 -9.35 -8.34
N PHE A 20 -21.53 -8.86 -7.15
CA PHE A 20 -20.75 -7.64 -7.01
C PHE A 20 -19.29 -7.97 -7.34
N GLY A 21 -18.95 -7.98 -8.62
CA GLY A 21 -17.59 -7.72 -9.05
C GLY A 21 -17.36 -6.22 -8.91
N GLN A 22 -16.60 -5.79 -7.91
CA GLN A 22 -16.08 -4.43 -7.86
C GLN A 22 -15.10 -4.23 -9.02
N ASN A 23 -15.61 -3.82 -10.17
CA ASN A 23 -14.81 -3.05 -11.11
C ASN A 23 -14.62 -1.67 -10.49
N SER A 24 -13.52 -1.50 -9.76
CA SER A 24 -12.99 -0.19 -9.42
C SER A 24 -12.62 0.53 -10.72
N HIS A 25 -13.59 1.24 -11.30
CA HIS A 25 -13.32 2.33 -12.21
C HIS A 25 -12.61 3.42 -11.41
N HIS A 26 -11.28 3.28 -11.28
CA HIS A 26 -10.44 4.36 -10.83
C HIS A 26 -10.55 5.49 -11.84
N HIS A 27 -11.22 6.57 -11.43
CA HIS A 27 -11.19 7.84 -12.13
C HIS A 27 -9.73 8.34 -12.15
N HIS A 28 -9.03 8.13 -13.26
CA HIS A 28 -7.82 8.87 -13.59
C HIS A 28 -8.18 10.35 -13.71
N ASP A 29 -7.51 11.21 -12.94
CA ASP A 29 -7.39 12.60 -13.33
C ASP A 29 -6.63 12.62 -14.67
N GLY A 30 -7.29 13.05 -15.74
CA GLY A 30 -6.76 13.02 -17.11
C GLY A 30 -5.65 14.03 -17.38
N THR A 31 -4.83 14.34 -16.36
CA THR A 31 -3.73 15.29 -16.43
C THR A 31 -2.51 14.60 -17.06
N ILE A 32 -2.25 14.97 -18.30
CA ILE A 32 -1.05 14.56 -19.04
C ILE A 32 0.15 15.34 -18.50
N HIS A 33 1.26 14.65 -18.27
CA HIS A 33 2.50 15.21 -17.74
C HIS A 33 3.57 15.34 -18.84
N PRO A 34 4.41 16.39 -18.82
CA PRO A 34 5.52 16.53 -19.76
C PRO A 34 6.72 15.64 -19.36
N CYS A 35 7.67 15.46 -20.27
CA CYS A 35 9.00 14.95 -19.92
C CYS A 35 9.82 16.07 -19.24
N HIS A 36 10.72 15.70 -18.33
CA HIS A 36 11.52 16.64 -17.53
C HIS A 36 13.03 16.52 -17.79
N THR A 37 13.46 16.00 -18.95
CA THR A 37 14.87 15.76 -19.26
C THR A 37 15.73 17.03 -19.14
N ASP A 38 15.28 18.18 -19.65
CA ASP A 38 16.05 19.42 -19.55
C ASP A 38 16.04 20.00 -18.12
N GLU A 39 14.90 20.04 -17.44
CA GLU A 39 14.82 20.55 -16.06
C GLU A 39 15.68 19.72 -15.11
N ARG A 40 15.71 18.40 -15.30
CA ARG A 40 16.55 17.51 -14.50
C ARG A 40 18.02 17.67 -14.84
N THR A 41 18.35 17.86 -16.11
CA THR A 41 19.74 18.15 -16.53
C THR A 41 20.21 19.47 -15.92
N GLU A 42 19.39 20.52 -15.98
CA GLU A 42 19.70 21.81 -15.37
C GLU A 42 19.86 21.67 -13.86
N GLN A 43 18.93 21.01 -13.17
CA GLN A 43 19.02 20.76 -11.74
C GLN A 43 20.31 20.00 -11.38
N LEU A 44 20.64 18.94 -12.12
CA LEU A 44 21.84 18.14 -11.90
C LEU A 44 23.11 18.97 -12.03
N LEU A 45 23.20 19.84 -13.03
CA LEU A 45 24.35 20.72 -13.26
C LEU A 45 24.41 21.90 -12.29
N GLN A 46 23.27 22.40 -11.80
CA GLN A 46 23.23 23.39 -10.72
C GLN A 46 23.74 22.79 -9.40
N GLU A 47 23.40 21.54 -9.12
CA GLU A 47 23.88 20.80 -7.95
C GLU A 47 25.35 20.38 -8.08
N ASN A 48 25.85 20.22 -9.31
CA ASN A 48 27.22 19.78 -9.63
C ASN A 48 27.88 20.70 -10.69
N PRO A 49 28.16 21.98 -10.38
CA PRO A 49 28.64 22.96 -11.36
C PRO A 49 30.01 22.60 -11.97
N GLU A 50 30.80 21.77 -11.30
CA GLU A 50 32.07 21.27 -11.83
C GLU A 50 31.91 20.27 -12.99
N TRP A 51 30.69 19.76 -13.23
CA TRP A 51 30.40 18.86 -14.36
C TRP A 51 30.14 19.62 -15.65
N ILE A 52 29.75 20.89 -15.59
CA ILE A 52 29.40 21.70 -16.77
C ILE A 52 30.47 21.62 -17.87
N PRO A 53 31.76 21.93 -17.63
CA PRO A 53 32.77 21.85 -18.70
C PRO A 53 33.01 20.43 -19.20
N LEU A 54 32.82 19.40 -18.35
CA LEU A 54 32.98 18.00 -18.72
C LEU A 54 31.84 17.52 -19.63
N VAL A 55 30.62 17.97 -19.35
CA VAL A 55 29.43 17.69 -20.17
C VAL A 55 29.53 18.41 -21.51
N GLU A 56 29.98 19.67 -21.53
CA GLU A 56 30.25 20.39 -22.78
C GLU A 56 31.30 19.68 -23.65
N GLU A 57 32.41 19.23 -23.05
CA GLU A 57 33.44 18.47 -23.75
C GLU A 57 32.88 17.16 -24.32
N ALA A 58 32.14 16.39 -23.51
CA ALA A 58 31.55 15.13 -23.93
C ALA A 58 30.50 15.29 -25.03
N ASN A 59 29.67 16.33 -24.96
CA ASN A 59 28.71 16.68 -26.01
C ASN A 59 29.43 17.02 -27.31
N ASN A 60 30.46 17.88 -27.26
CA ASN A 60 31.24 18.26 -28.44
C ASN A 60 31.94 17.06 -29.09
N GLU A 61 32.46 16.13 -28.27
CA GLU A 61 33.05 14.88 -28.76
C GLU A 61 32.00 13.99 -29.45
N LEU A 62 30.82 13.85 -28.84
CA LEU A 62 29.73 13.06 -29.42
C LEU A 62 29.18 13.67 -30.72
N GLU A 63 29.08 14.99 -30.81
CA GLU A 63 28.72 15.70 -32.04
C GLU A 63 29.74 15.47 -33.15
N ARG A 64 31.04 15.52 -32.80
CA ARG A 64 32.11 15.23 -33.76
C ARG A 64 32.03 13.78 -34.23
N PHE A 65 31.86 12.83 -33.32
CA PHE A 65 31.69 11.42 -33.67
C PHE A 65 30.47 11.20 -34.56
N THR A 66 29.36 11.89 -34.30
CA THR A 66 28.13 11.79 -35.10
C THR A 66 28.35 12.23 -36.54
N ARG A 67 29.04 13.35 -36.76
CA ARG A 67 29.41 13.81 -38.12
C ARG A 67 30.33 12.81 -38.83
N GLU A 68 31.36 12.32 -38.13
CA GLU A 68 32.28 11.31 -38.67
C GLU A 68 31.54 10.00 -39.03
N PHE A 69 30.59 9.58 -38.19
CA PHE A 69 29.76 8.40 -38.40
C PHE A 69 28.83 8.56 -39.62
N GLU A 70 28.20 9.71 -39.77
CA GLU A 70 27.36 10.04 -40.92
C GLU A 70 28.19 10.05 -42.23
N GLU A 71 29.33 10.73 -42.24
CA GLU A 71 30.24 10.80 -43.40
C GLU A 71 30.80 9.43 -43.82
N SER A 72 31.00 8.52 -42.86
CA SER A 72 31.49 7.17 -43.14
C SER A 72 30.49 6.29 -43.89
N GLY A 73 29.21 6.66 -43.89
CA GLY A 73 28.12 5.83 -44.42
C GLY A 73 27.76 4.62 -43.56
N ALA A 74 28.40 4.44 -42.39
CA ALA A 74 28.12 3.32 -41.47
C ALA A 74 26.67 3.29 -40.99
N ALA A 75 25.98 4.44 -40.97
CA ALA A 75 24.55 4.50 -40.71
C ALA A 75 23.73 3.66 -41.71
N GLY A 76 24.19 3.51 -42.96
CA GLY A 76 23.50 2.73 -43.99
C GLY A 76 23.61 1.21 -43.82
N GLU A 77 24.51 0.71 -42.97
CA GLU A 77 24.64 -0.72 -42.71
C GLU A 77 23.51 -1.20 -41.79
N ARG A 78 22.62 -2.05 -42.31
CA ARG A 78 21.53 -2.62 -41.52
C ARG A 78 22.05 -3.74 -40.63
N SER A 79 22.26 -3.44 -39.35
CA SER A 79 22.45 -4.42 -38.28
C SER A 79 21.49 -4.12 -37.14
N VAL A 80 20.76 -5.13 -36.66
CA VAL A 80 19.88 -4.98 -35.51
C VAL A 80 20.74 -4.89 -34.26
N LYS A 81 20.60 -3.81 -33.48
CA LYS A 81 21.24 -3.62 -32.20
C LYS A 81 20.28 -4.02 -31.09
N ILE A 82 20.56 -5.14 -30.43
CA ILE A 82 19.79 -5.58 -29.27
C ILE A 82 20.31 -4.87 -28.03
N ILE A 83 19.40 -4.30 -27.22
CA ILE A 83 19.72 -3.59 -25.98
C ILE A 83 19.11 -4.38 -24.80
N PRO A 84 19.94 -4.92 -23.89
CA PRO A 84 19.45 -5.52 -22.65
C PRO A 84 18.84 -4.47 -21.72
N VAL A 85 17.64 -4.74 -21.20
CA VAL A 85 16.89 -3.80 -20.35
C VAL A 85 16.62 -4.41 -18.98
N VAL A 86 16.69 -3.59 -17.94
CA VAL A 86 16.22 -3.91 -16.59
C VAL A 86 15.26 -2.82 -16.09
N PHE A 87 14.13 -3.24 -15.57
CA PHE A 87 13.16 -2.38 -14.88
C PHE A 87 13.31 -2.52 -13.37
N HIS A 88 13.39 -1.39 -12.67
CA HIS A 88 13.42 -1.26 -11.22
C HIS A 88 12.09 -0.64 -10.78
N VAL A 89 11.12 -1.48 -10.41
CA VAL A 89 9.78 -1.06 -9.99
C VAL A 89 9.78 -0.76 -8.50
N ILE A 90 9.68 0.52 -8.15
CA ILE A 90 9.59 0.98 -6.76
C ILE A 90 8.11 1.16 -6.42
N HIS A 91 7.61 0.44 -5.42
CA HIS A 91 6.17 0.42 -5.10
C HIS A 91 5.88 0.48 -3.60
N ALA A 92 4.67 0.89 -3.25
CA ALA A 92 4.10 0.78 -1.91
C ALA A 92 2.99 -0.29 -1.90
N ASN A 93 3.14 -1.31 -2.74
CA ASN A 93 2.13 -2.34 -3.03
C ASN A 93 0.83 -1.77 -3.64
N GLY A 94 0.90 -0.55 -4.16
CA GLY A 94 -0.19 0.10 -4.90
C GLY A 94 -0.15 -0.22 -6.40
N PRO A 95 -0.96 0.51 -7.19
CA PRO A 95 -1.04 0.37 -8.64
C PRO A 95 0.31 0.51 -9.37
N GLU A 96 1.26 1.23 -8.78
CA GLU A 96 2.62 1.39 -9.33
C GLU A 96 3.43 0.09 -9.34
N ASN A 97 3.00 -0.96 -8.63
CA ASN A 97 3.57 -2.30 -8.72
C ASN A 97 3.10 -3.03 -10.00
N ILE A 98 3.33 -2.41 -11.16
CA ILE A 98 2.80 -2.83 -12.47
C ILE A 98 3.16 -4.27 -12.83
N SER A 99 2.29 -4.95 -13.57
CA SER A 99 2.48 -6.36 -13.90
C SER A 99 3.68 -6.57 -14.86
N ALA A 100 4.18 -7.81 -14.95
CA ALA A 100 5.26 -8.12 -15.90
C ALA A 100 4.79 -7.93 -17.35
N GLU A 101 3.53 -8.25 -17.62
CA GLU A 101 2.88 -8.13 -18.93
C GLU A 101 2.83 -6.65 -19.37
N GLN A 102 2.60 -5.72 -18.44
CA GLN A 102 2.64 -4.27 -18.75
C GLN A 102 4.05 -3.81 -19.15
N ILE A 103 5.09 -4.35 -18.50
CA ILE A 103 6.49 -4.08 -18.85
C ILE A 103 6.86 -4.73 -20.20
N GLU A 104 6.42 -5.96 -20.45
CA GLU A 104 6.62 -6.65 -21.72
C GLU A 104 5.90 -5.95 -22.88
N ASP A 105 4.70 -5.42 -22.64
CA ASP A 105 3.97 -4.59 -23.59
C ASP A 105 4.74 -3.31 -23.93
N CYS A 106 5.35 -2.66 -22.93
CA CYS A 106 6.26 -1.54 -23.13
C CYS A 106 7.49 -1.92 -23.99
N ILE A 107 8.12 -3.07 -23.72
CA ILE A 107 9.26 -3.57 -24.49
C ILE A 107 8.88 -3.84 -25.96
N ARG A 108 7.69 -4.43 -26.18
CA ARG A 108 7.12 -4.65 -27.52
C ARG A 108 6.92 -3.34 -28.26
N ILE A 109 6.26 -2.36 -27.63
CA ILE A 109 5.97 -1.03 -28.18
C ILE A 109 7.27 -0.30 -28.57
N MET A 110 8.26 -0.25 -27.68
CA MET A 110 9.56 0.34 -28.01
C MET A 110 10.20 -0.38 -29.19
N THR A 111 10.24 -1.71 -29.18
CA THR A 111 10.83 -2.47 -30.30
C THR A 111 10.11 -2.19 -31.62
N GLU A 112 8.77 -2.12 -31.63
CA GLU A 112 8.00 -1.79 -32.82
C GLU A 112 8.31 -0.37 -33.34
N ASP A 113 8.41 0.62 -32.46
CA ASP A 113 8.71 2.01 -32.84
C ASP A 113 10.13 2.18 -33.40
N PHE A 114 11.11 1.54 -32.75
CA PHE A 114 12.51 1.61 -33.15
C PHE A 114 12.84 0.71 -34.36
N THR A 115 11.92 -0.15 -34.79
CA THR A 115 12.08 -0.99 -35.99
C THR A 115 11.09 -0.68 -37.12
N LEU A 116 10.30 0.41 -36.97
CA LEU A 116 9.27 0.82 -37.92
C LEU A 116 8.21 -0.27 -38.18
N GLN A 117 7.92 -1.08 -37.15
CA GLN A 117 6.90 -2.14 -37.18
C GLN A 117 5.61 -1.74 -36.47
N ASN A 118 5.54 -0.52 -35.93
CA ASN A 118 4.36 0.04 -35.31
C ASN A 118 3.19 0.12 -36.31
N SER A 119 2.05 -0.48 -35.94
CA SER A 119 0.89 -0.63 -36.84
C SER A 119 0.27 0.70 -37.30
N ASP A 120 0.50 1.78 -36.56
CA ASP A 120 0.00 3.13 -36.84
C ASP A 120 0.90 3.93 -37.79
N ILE A 121 2.02 3.36 -38.27
CA ILE A 121 2.94 4.06 -39.19
C ILE A 121 2.26 4.51 -40.49
N SER A 122 1.24 3.79 -40.96
CA SER A 122 0.47 4.16 -42.15
C SER A 122 -0.30 5.47 -42.01
N LEU A 123 -0.43 6.00 -40.79
CA LEU A 123 -1.11 7.25 -40.47
C LEU A 123 -0.18 8.48 -40.49
N VAL A 124 1.11 8.31 -40.75
CA VAL A 124 2.04 9.44 -40.94
C VAL A 124 1.60 10.28 -42.14
N VAL A 125 1.57 11.60 -41.96
CA VAL A 125 1.14 12.54 -43.01
C VAL A 125 2.04 12.44 -44.25
N PRO A 126 1.50 12.57 -45.48
CA PRO A 126 2.26 12.33 -46.71
C PRO A 126 3.57 13.11 -46.85
N ALA A 127 3.66 14.30 -46.24
CA ALA A 127 4.85 15.13 -46.26
C ALA A 127 6.08 14.47 -45.60
N PHE A 128 5.87 13.60 -44.60
CA PHE A 128 6.95 12.99 -43.81
C PHE A 128 7.14 11.49 -44.06
N GLN A 129 6.29 10.86 -44.87
CA GLN A 129 6.38 9.41 -45.15
C GLN A 129 7.74 8.97 -45.73
N ASN A 130 8.39 9.83 -46.52
CA ASN A 130 9.68 9.49 -47.16
C ASN A 130 10.88 9.61 -46.22
N ILE A 131 10.70 10.17 -45.02
CA ILE A 131 11.78 10.35 -44.03
C ILE A 131 11.62 9.45 -42.81
N THR A 132 10.56 8.63 -42.72
CA THR A 132 10.37 7.67 -41.62
C THR A 132 11.50 6.64 -41.60
N ALA A 133 11.98 6.29 -40.40
CA ALA A 133 13.15 5.43 -40.25
C ALA A 133 12.90 4.16 -39.43
N ASP A 134 13.37 3.03 -39.95
CA ASP A 134 13.69 1.82 -39.17
C ASP A 134 15.06 2.03 -38.52
N VAL A 135 15.08 2.37 -37.24
CA VAL A 135 16.33 2.63 -36.49
C VAL A 135 17.17 1.35 -36.39
N GLY A 136 16.53 0.18 -36.34
CA GLY A 136 17.18 -1.11 -36.19
C GLY A 136 17.61 -1.40 -34.76
N VAL A 137 16.85 -0.94 -33.76
CA VAL A 137 17.11 -1.19 -32.34
C VAL A 137 15.99 -2.05 -31.75
N GLU A 138 16.38 -3.13 -31.09
CA GLU A 138 15.48 -4.07 -30.44
C GLU A 138 15.76 -4.09 -28.93
N PHE A 139 14.71 -4.11 -28.10
CA PHE A 139 14.84 -4.14 -26.65
C PHE A 139 14.45 -5.51 -26.12
N ARG A 140 15.26 -6.04 -25.19
CA ARG A 140 14.95 -7.32 -24.53
C ARG A 140 15.19 -7.21 -23.03
N LEU A 141 14.25 -7.69 -22.25
CA LEU A 141 14.47 -7.84 -20.81
C LEU A 141 15.64 -8.79 -20.56
N ALA A 142 16.56 -8.36 -19.70
CA ALA A 142 17.70 -9.16 -19.28
C ALA A 142 17.25 -10.50 -18.70
N LYS A 143 18.03 -11.55 -18.98
CA LYS A 143 17.79 -12.91 -18.47
C LYS A 143 18.81 -13.33 -17.42
N LEU A 144 19.94 -12.62 -17.39
CA LEU A 144 20.97 -12.73 -16.36
C LEU A 144 21.17 -11.37 -15.68
N ASP A 145 21.33 -11.40 -14.36
CA ASP A 145 21.67 -10.23 -13.55
C ASP A 145 23.18 -9.91 -13.64
N PRO A 146 23.67 -8.81 -13.03
CA PRO A 146 25.09 -8.45 -13.08
C PRO A 146 26.05 -9.50 -12.51
N ASN A 147 25.55 -10.41 -11.66
CA ASN A 147 26.30 -11.49 -11.05
C ASN A 147 26.17 -12.82 -11.84
N GLY A 148 25.43 -12.82 -12.95
CA GLY A 148 25.17 -14.01 -13.76
C GLY A 148 24.05 -14.91 -13.21
N ASN A 149 23.28 -14.46 -12.22
CA ASN A 149 22.12 -15.21 -11.74
C ASN A 149 20.93 -15.00 -12.66
N CYS A 150 20.01 -15.96 -12.66
CA CYS A 150 18.80 -15.83 -13.46
C CYS A 150 17.90 -14.70 -12.95
N THR A 151 17.32 -13.95 -13.90
CA THR A 151 16.38 -12.85 -13.65
C THR A 151 15.36 -12.77 -14.78
N ASN A 152 14.20 -12.18 -14.53
CA ASN A 152 13.27 -11.77 -15.58
C ASN A 152 13.50 -10.34 -16.09
N GLY A 153 14.56 -9.66 -15.61
CA GLY A 153 14.86 -8.28 -15.95
C GLY A 153 13.98 -7.27 -15.21
N ILE A 154 13.26 -7.71 -14.17
CA ILE A 154 12.37 -6.86 -13.37
C ILE A 154 12.76 -7.00 -11.88
N VAL A 155 13.32 -5.94 -11.33
CA VAL A 155 13.57 -5.76 -9.90
C VAL A 155 12.35 -5.06 -9.30
N ARG A 156 11.83 -5.57 -8.18
CA ARG A 156 10.72 -4.96 -7.44
C ARG A 156 11.17 -4.63 -6.04
N VAL A 157 11.02 -3.37 -5.62
CA VAL A 157 11.43 -2.89 -4.31
C VAL A 157 10.24 -2.17 -3.67
N GLU A 158 9.79 -2.69 -2.52
CA GLU A 158 8.78 -2.00 -1.74
C GLU A 158 9.42 -0.79 -1.02
N ASN A 159 8.99 0.42 -1.36
CA ASN A 159 9.45 1.65 -0.74
C ASN A 159 8.46 2.81 -0.95
N GLN A 160 8.15 3.54 0.13
CA GLN A 160 7.26 4.70 0.14
C GLN A 160 7.79 5.90 -0.68
N ALA A 161 9.09 5.93 -0.99
CA ALA A 161 9.68 6.94 -1.87
C ALA A 161 9.09 6.93 -3.29
N THR A 162 8.33 5.90 -3.67
CA THR A 162 7.62 5.82 -4.96
C THR A 162 6.69 7.02 -5.21
N PHE A 163 6.12 7.62 -4.16
CA PHE A 163 5.25 8.79 -4.27
C PHE A 163 5.99 10.12 -4.46
N ASN A 164 7.33 10.13 -4.29
CA ASN A 164 8.20 11.28 -4.51
C ASN A 164 9.48 10.81 -5.21
N GLY A 165 9.32 10.24 -6.39
CA GLY A 165 10.39 9.68 -7.20
C GLY A 165 11.27 10.72 -7.89
N GLY A 166 12.43 10.25 -8.37
CA GLY A 166 13.52 11.04 -8.93
C GLY A 166 14.86 10.31 -8.74
N GLU A 167 15.95 11.05 -8.58
CA GLU A 167 17.30 10.48 -8.37
C GLU A 167 17.41 9.61 -7.11
N ASN A 168 16.59 9.88 -6.09
CA ASN A 168 16.52 9.08 -4.86
C ASN A 168 16.21 7.60 -5.14
N LEU A 169 15.48 7.28 -6.21
CA LEU A 169 15.14 5.90 -6.58
C LEU A 169 16.38 5.09 -6.98
N LYS A 170 17.40 5.74 -7.54
CA LYS A 170 18.67 5.08 -7.94
C LYS A 170 19.53 4.70 -6.74
N SER A 171 19.35 5.38 -5.60
CA SER A 171 19.94 4.97 -4.32
C SER A 171 19.17 3.81 -3.67
N ILE A 172 17.84 3.76 -3.86
CA ILE A 172 16.97 2.71 -3.32
C ILE A 172 17.15 1.39 -4.08
N SER A 173 17.20 1.46 -5.41
CA SER A 173 17.51 0.33 -6.29
C SER A 173 18.70 0.71 -7.17
N PRO A 174 19.94 0.38 -6.76
CA PRO A 174 21.15 0.72 -7.51
C PRO A 174 21.13 0.20 -8.95
N ALA A 175 21.62 1.04 -9.85
CA ALA A 175 21.72 0.71 -11.27
C ALA A 175 22.53 -0.56 -11.49
N TRP A 176 22.06 -1.43 -12.38
CA TRP A 176 22.89 -2.45 -12.98
C TRP A 176 23.93 -1.77 -13.89
N PRO A 177 25.09 -2.40 -14.16
CA PRO A 177 26.16 -1.77 -14.92
C PRO A 177 25.68 -1.19 -16.26
N ARG A 178 25.70 0.14 -16.43
CA ARG A 178 25.16 0.83 -17.61
C ARG A 178 25.77 0.41 -18.94
N ALA A 179 27.01 -0.09 -18.91
CA ALA A 179 27.68 -0.61 -20.09
C ALA A 179 27.02 -1.91 -20.60
N LYS A 180 26.25 -2.59 -19.75
CA LYS A 180 25.59 -3.86 -20.03
C LYS A 180 24.07 -3.75 -20.17
N TYR A 181 23.45 -2.85 -19.41
CA TYR A 181 21.99 -2.74 -19.29
C TYR A 181 21.51 -1.30 -19.43
N MET A 182 20.40 -1.11 -20.14
CA MET A 182 19.57 0.09 -20.01
C MET A 182 18.73 -0.05 -18.74
N ASN A 183 18.93 0.86 -17.78
CA ASN A 183 18.20 0.86 -16.52
C ASN A 183 16.97 1.78 -16.61
N VAL A 184 15.82 1.27 -16.18
CA VAL A 184 14.57 2.02 -16.12
C VAL A 184 14.01 1.92 -14.70
N TRP A 185 13.76 3.04 -14.03
CA TRP A 185 13.09 3.08 -12.74
C TRP A 185 11.63 3.48 -12.91
N VAL A 186 10.75 2.72 -12.28
CA VAL A 186 9.31 2.96 -12.30
C VAL A 186 8.85 3.37 -10.90
N CYS A 187 8.05 4.43 -10.82
CA CYS A 187 7.46 4.90 -9.57
C CYS A 187 6.01 5.36 -9.73
N ASN A 188 5.37 5.69 -8.62
CA ASN A 188 4.02 6.25 -8.59
C ASN A 188 4.01 7.68 -9.13
N ASN A 189 4.84 8.57 -8.57
CA ASN A 189 4.95 9.97 -9.01
C ASN A 189 6.41 10.40 -9.06
N ILE A 190 6.76 11.24 -10.05
CA ILE A 190 8.05 11.91 -10.16
C ILE A 190 7.91 13.33 -9.62
N SER A 191 8.80 13.74 -8.71
CA SER A 191 8.79 15.09 -8.13
C SER A 191 8.75 16.16 -9.23
N GLY A 192 7.78 17.07 -9.18
CA GLY A 192 7.52 18.04 -10.25
C GLY A 192 6.43 17.62 -11.25
N ASN A 193 5.80 16.45 -11.08
CA ASN A 193 4.75 15.89 -11.94
C ASN A 193 5.21 15.66 -13.40
N ALA A 194 6.35 14.99 -13.56
CA ALA A 194 6.87 14.57 -14.87
C ALA A 194 6.29 13.20 -15.28
N ALA A 195 6.06 12.97 -16.58
CA ALA A 195 5.74 11.63 -17.10
C ALA A 195 6.97 10.71 -17.01
N GLY A 196 8.12 11.24 -17.39
CA GLY A 196 9.42 10.58 -17.35
C GLY A 196 10.54 11.59 -17.56
N TYR A 197 11.77 11.12 -17.35
CA TYR A 197 12.97 11.82 -17.77
C TYR A 197 14.15 10.85 -17.89
N THR A 198 15.18 11.29 -18.61
CA THR A 198 16.51 10.67 -18.64
C THR A 198 17.56 11.77 -18.73
N TYR A 199 18.84 11.39 -18.74
CA TYR A 199 19.91 12.25 -19.20
C TYR A 199 20.41 11.77 -20.57
N THR A 200 20.87 12.70 -21.41
CA THR A 200 21.54 12.36 -22.67
C THR A 200 22.92 11.76 -22.41
N PRO A 201 23.49 10.97 -23.34
CA PRO A 201 24.78 10.33 -23.14
C PRO A 201 25.91 11.29 -22.76
N GLY A 202 25.94 12.50 -23.32
CA GLY A 202 26.96 13.50 -23.00
C GLY A 202 26.88 14.01 -21.56
N THR A 203 25.68 14.27 -21.05
CA THR A 203 25.44 14.69 -19.65
C THR A 203 26.01 13.69 -18.65
N VAL A 204 25.90 12.39 -18.95
CA VAL A 204 26.37 11.31 -18.07
C VAL A 204 27.64 10.62 -18.59
N ALA A 205 28.40 11.21 -19.51
CA ALA A 205 29.42 10.49 -20.27
C ALA A 205 30.47 9.79 -19.40
N GLY A 206 31.01 10.48 -18.40
CA GLY A 206 32.09 9.93 -17.58
C GLY A 206 31.64 9.28 -16.27
N PRO A 207 32.61 8.91 -15.41
CA PRO A 207 32.34 8.25 -14.14
C PRO A 207 31.47 9.08 -13.18
N TRP A 208 31.52 10.41 -13.30
CA TRP A 208 30.74 11.34 -12.48
C TRP A 208 29.23 11.13 -12.65
N GLY A 209 28.76 10.99 -13.89
CA GLY A 209 27.35 10.82 -14.20
C GLY A 209 26.89 9.36 -14.26
N ALA A 210 27.78 8.40 -14.00
CA ALA A 210 27.46 6.98 -14.15
C ALA A 210 26.34 6.50 -13.23
N ALA A 211 26.24 7.05 -12.01
CA ALA A 211 25.15 6.74 -11.08
C ALA A 211 23.81 7.39 -11.49
N ALA A 212 23.85 8.45 -12.29
CA ALA A 212 22.67 9.16 -12.78
C ALA A 212 22.16 8.59 -14.12
N ASP A 213 22.91 7.75 -14.83
CA ASP A 213 22.48 7.23 -16.13
C ASP A 213 21.26 6.30 -16.05
N GLY A 214 20.32 6.46 -17.00
CA GLY A 214 19.10 5.68 -17.15
C GLY A 214 17.82 6.52 -17.01
N ILE A 215 16.69 5.85 -17.12
CA ILE A 215 15.38 6.47 -17.32
C ILE A 215 14.56 6.36 -16.03
N VAL A 216 13.90 7.43 -15.60
CA VAL A 216 12.89 7.39 -14.53
C VAL A 216 11.53 7.71 -15.14
N VAL A 217 10.52 6.89 -14.88
CA VAL A 217 9.20 7.00 -15.51
C VAL A 217 8.08 6.68 -14.51
N GLN A 218 6.95 7.37 -14.63
CA GLN A 218 5.75 7.02 -13.88
C GLN A 218 5.11 5.74 -14.43
N HIS A 219 4.56 4.92 -13.53
CA HIS A 219 3.96 3.64 -13.88
C HIS A 219 2.80 3.73 -14.89
N SER A 220 2.07 4.85 -14.91
CA SER A 220 0.97 5.14 -15.86
C SER A 220 1.44 5.50 -17.28
N TYR A 221 2.75 5.58 -17.50
CA TYR A 221 3.40 5.86 -18.78
C TYR A 221 4.26 4.69 -19.28
N VAL A 222 4.14 3.51 -18.65
CA VAL A 222 4.83 2.28 -19.05
C VAL A 222 3.86 1.36 -19.75
N GLY A 223 4.04 1.17 -21.07
CA GLY A 223 3.20 0.32 -21.90
C GLY A 223 1.85 0.94 -22.24
N SER A 224 0.91 0.13 -22.72
CA SER A 224 -0.44 0.52 -23.16
C SER A 224 -1.57 -0.17 -22.40
N ILE A 225 -1.23 -1.04 -21.45
CA ILE A 225 -2.14 -1.85 -20.65
C ILE A 225 -1.92 -1.61 -19.15
N GLY A 226 -2.72 -2.26 -18.30
CA GLY A 226 -2.60 -2.15 -16.85
C GLY A 226 -2.92 -0.74 -16.37
N THR A 227 -1.96 -0.05 -15.76
CA THR A 227 -2.14 1.34 -15.31
C THR A 227 -1.87 2.39 -16.37
N ALA A 228 -1.36 1.99 -17.54
CA ALA A 228 -1.13 2.87 -18.68
C ALA A 228 -2.27 2.76 -19.72
N ASN A 229 -2.16 3.51 -20.81
CA ASN A 229 -3.11 3.48 -21.91
C ASN A 229 -2.45 3.86 -23.24
N SER A 230 -3.17 3.75 -24.35
CA SER A 230 -2.66 4.04 -25.70
C SER A 230 -2.17 5.47 -25.90
N THR A 231 -2.65 6.44 -25.11
CA THR A 231 -2.22 7.85 -25.22
C THR A 231 -0.84 8.06 -24.59
N THR A 232 -0.55 7.34 -23.50
CA THR A 232 0.72 7.47 -22.76
C THR A 232 1.79 6.47 -23.20
N SER A 233 1.43 5.54 -24.09
CA SER A 233 2.28 4.38 -24.41
C SER A 233 3.59 4.70 -25.13
N ARG A 234 3.74 5.91 -25.69
CA ARG A 234 4.94 6.34 -26.41
C ARG A 234 5.93 7.14 -25.56
N THR A 235 5.64 7.37 -24.28
CA THR A 235 6.56 8.08 -23.38
C THR A 235 7.89 7.35 -23.24
N MET A 236 7.89 6.02 -23.08
CA MET A 236 9.15 5.28 -23.05
C MET A 236 9.93 5.35 -24.36
N THR A 237 9.26 5.36 -25.52
CA THR A 237 9.92 5.59 -26.83
C THR A 237 10.60 6.96 -26.89
N HIS A 238 9.93 8.00 -26.36
CA HIS A 238 10.46 9.36 -26.25
C HIS A 238 11.69 9.43 -25.31
N GLU A 239 11.58 8.91 -24.09
CA GLU A 239 12.69 8.91 -23.13
C GLU A 239 13.90 8.12 -23.64
N VAL A 240 13.66 6.98 -24.30
CA VAL A 240 14.75 6.23 -24.92
C VAL A 240 15.42 7.06 -26.01
N GLY A 241 14.66 7.80 -26.83
CA GLY A 241 15.20 8.73 -27.82
C GLY A 241 16.24 9.69 -27.21
N HIS A 242 15.92 10.32 -26.07
CA HIS A 242 16.87 11.15 -25.32
C HIS A 242 18.06 10.34 -24.79
N TRP A 243 17.82 9.16 -24.24
CA TRP A 243 18.84 8.26 -23.69
C TRP A 243 19.85 7.78 -24.76
N ILE A 244 19.45 7.77 -26.04
CA ILE A 244 20.33 7.60 -27.22
C ILE A 244 20.49 8.87 -28.07
N ASN A 245 20.54 10.04 -27.41
CA ASN A 245 21.07 11.30 -27.94
C ASN A 245 20.17 12.13 -28.87
N LEU A 246 18.85 11.93 -28.82
CA LEU A 246 17.91 12.86 -29.44
C LEU A 246 17.56 14.02 -28.52
N ARG A 247 17.26 15.17 -29.12
CA ARG A 247 16.63 16.32 -28.45
C ARG A 247 15.17 16.41 -28.87
N HIS A 248 14.41 17.28 -28.22
CA HIS A 248 13.10 17.67 -28.73
C HIS A 248 13.26 18.38 -30.09
N PRO A 249 12.32 18.24 -31.05
CA PRO A 249 12.42 18.84 -32.38
C PRO A 249 12.46 20.37 -32.38
N TRP A 250 12.00 21.00 -31.29
CA TRP A 250 12.07 22.46 -31.11
C TRP A 250 13.34 22.90 -30.36
N GLY A 251 14.29 21.99 -30.16
CA GLY A 251 15.61 22.24 -29.60
C GLY A 251 15.72 22.06 -28.09
N GLY A 252 16.70 22.73 -27.48
CA GLY A 252 17.11 22.56 -26.08
C GLY A 252 16.35 23.38 -25.03
N SER A 253 15.09 23.72 -25.29
CA SER A 253 14.19 24.27 -24.25
C SER A 253 13.10 23.24 -23.98
N ASN A 254 12.68 22.98 -22.73
CA ASN A 254 11.55 22.08 -22.49
C ASN A 254 10.19 22.80 -22.54
N THR A 255 10.12 23.93 -23.25
CA THR A 255 8.90 24.76 -23.30
C THR A 255 8.39 24.86 -24.74
N PRO A 256 7.46 23.98 -25.16
CA PRO A 256 6.85 24.05 -26.47
C PRO A 256 5.97 25.31 -26.64
N GLY A 257 5.82 25.76 -27.89
CA GLY A 257 5.03 26.92 -28.28
C GLY A 257 5.75 28.27 -28.21
N LEU A 258 7.03 28.32 -27.79
CA LEU A 258 7.79 29.57 -27.75
C LEU A 258 8.29 29.96 -29.13
N ALA A 259 8.09 31.22 -29.52
CA ALA A 259 8.59 31.73 -30.81
C ALA A 259 10.13 31.68 -30.91
N SER A 260 10.84 31.81 -29.79
CA SER A 260 12.31 31.70 -29.73
C SER A 260 12.84 30.31 -30.04
N ASN A 261 11.99 29.28 -30.00
CA ASN A 261 12.40 27.92 -30.37
C ASN A 261 12.77 27.85 -31.87
N CYS A 262 12.24 28.75 -32.72
CA CYS A 262 12.66 28.85 -34.12
C CYS A 262 14.13 29.26 -34.32
N ASP A 263 14.82 29.72 -33.26
CA ASP A 263 16.24 30.08 -33.28
C ASP A 263 17.15 28.94 -32.76
N ILE A 264 16.56 27.81 -32.35
CA ILE A 264 17.23 26.63 -31.79
C ILE A 264 16.90 25.44 -32.70
N ASP A 265 17.83 24.50 -32.81
CA ASP A 265 17.67 23.29 -33.63
C ASP A 265 17.88 22.03 -32.77
N ASP A 266 17.37 20.89 -33.23
CA ASP A 266 17.56 19.59 -32.57
C ASP A 266 18.82 18.86 -33.06
N ASP A 267 19.63 19.54 -33.88
CA ASP A 267 20.83 19.05 -34.55
C ASP A 267 20.56 17.86 -35.48
N VAL A 268 19.37 17.81 -36.09
CA VAL A 268 18.97 16.81 -37.08
C VAL A 268 18.43 17.50 -38.34
N ALA A 269 19.05 17.24 -39.50
CA ALA A 269 18.75 18.02 -40.71
C ALA A 269 17.37 17.74 -41.35
N ASP A 270 16.76 16.58 -41.10
CA ASP A 270 15.49 16.16 -41.70
C ASP A 270 14.28 16.28 -40.76
N THR A 271 14.47 16.84 -39.57
CA THR A 271 13.43 17.32 -38.67
C THR A 271 13.20 18.81 -38.95
N PRO A 272 12.04 19.21 -39.50
CA PRO A 272 11.77 20.63 -39.71
C PRO A 272 11.73 21.38 -38.37
N ASN A 273 12.42 22.51 -38.29
CA ASN A 273 12.39 23.34 -37.09
C ASN A 273 10.95 23.75 -36.75
N THR A 274 10.61 23.72 -35.46
CA THR A 274 9.25 23.92 -34.96
C THR A 274 9.28 24.65 -33.62
N ILE A 275 8.18 25.32 -33.27
CA ILE A 275 7.99 25.83 -31.90
C ILE A 275 7.67 24.74 -30.88
N GLY A 276 7.31 23.53 -31.32
CA GLY A 276 6.85 22.42 -30.47
C GLY A 276 5.34 22.48 -30.16
N TRP A 277 4.70 21.32 -30.02
CA TRP A 277 3.26 21.16 -29.92
C TRP A 277 2.85 20.25 -28.76
N THR A 278 1.89 20.70 -27.97
CA THR A 278 1.24 19.89 -26.92
C THR A 278 -0.07 19.25 -27.36
N SER A 279 -0.36 19.29 -28.67
CA SER A 279 -1.60 18.78 -29.25
C SER A 279 -1.39 18.24 -30.65
N CYS A 280 -2.21 17.28 -31.06
CA CYS A 280 -2.12 16.67 -32.38
C CYS A 280 -2.74 17.55 -33.49
N ASN A 281 -2.03 18.60 -33.89
CA ASN A 281 -2.39 19.41 -35.05
C ASN A 281 -1.60 18.98 -36.29
N LEU A 282 -2.15 18.06 -37.09
CA LEU A 282 -1.47 17.52 -38.28
C LEU A 282 -1.23 18.55 -39.41
N ASN A 283 -1.86 19.73 -39.33
CA ASN A 283 -1.61 20.84 -40.25
C ASN A 283 -0.81 21.98 -39.56
N GLY A 284 -0.23 21.71 -38.39
CA GLY A 284 0.59 22.64 -37.65
C GLY A 284 1.80 23.08 -38.48
N SER A 285 2.02 24.38 -38.55
CA SER A 285 3.14 24.96 -39.28
C SER A 285 3.72 26.11 -38.47
N SER A 286 5.01 26.09 -38.23
CA SER A 286 5.77 27.15 -37.60
C SER A 286 7.16 27.23 -38.22
N CYS A 287 7.96 28.21 -37.78
CA CYS A 287 9.34 28.43 -38.25
C CYS A 287 9.55 28.39 -39.78
N GLY A 288 8.50 28.67 -40.57
CA GLY A 288 8.53 28.71 -42.03
C GLY A 288 8.20 27.40 -42.77
N SER A 289 7.82 26.32 -42.08
CA SER A 289 7.52 25.02 -42.72
C SER A 289 6.35 24.29 -42.06
N LEU A 290 5.99 23.11 -42.59
CA LEU A 290 5.05 22.19 -41.93
C LEU A 290 5.80 21.46 -40.81
N ASP A 291 5.20 21.38 -39.63
CA ASP A 291 5.87 20.80 -38.46
C ASP A 291 5.62 19.30 -38.39
N ASN A 292 6.65 18.53 -38.02
CA ASN A 292 6.54 17.09 -37.84
C ASN A 292 5.91 16.73 -36.48
N VAL A 293 4.64 17.09 -36.30
CA VAL A 293 3.87 16.87 -35.06
C VAL A 293 3.79 15.38 -34.69
N GLN A 294 3.95 14.47 -35.64
CA GLN A 294 3.92 13.01 -35.41
C GLN A 294 5.30 12.42 -35.04
N ASN A 295 6.31 13.24 -34.75
CA ASN A 295 7.60 12.76 -34.28
C ASN A 295 7.51 12.18 -32.85
N PHE A 296 8.25 11.12 -32.53
CA PHE A 296 8.31 10.58 -31.15
C PHE A 296 8.94 11.53 -30.13
N MET A 297 9.76 12.47 -30.58
CA MET A 297 10.34 13.50 -29.72
C MET A 297 9.39 14.69 -29.49
N GLU A 298 8.13 14.62 -29.93
CA GLU A 298 7.10 15.64 -29.69
C GLU A 298 6.21 15.35 -28.46
N TYR A 299 5.60 16.40 -27.89
CA TYR A 299 4.57 16.34 -26.84
C TYR A 299 3.14 16.39 -27.41
N SER A 300 2.96 16.01 -28.67
CA SER A 300 1.68 16.13 -29.37
C SER A 300 0.66 15.03 -29.04
N PHE A 301 1.12 13.96 -28.36
CA PHE A 301 0.35 12.74 -28.03
C PHE A 301 -0.24 12.03 -29.26
N CYS A 302 0.33 12.23 -30.44
CA CYS A 302 0.01 11.46 -31.64
C CYS A 302 1.24 11.04 -32.45
N SER A 303 2.34 10.85 -31.74
CA SER A 303 3.63 10.43 -32.27
C SER A 303 3.61 9.03 -32.87
N ARG A 304 4.31 8.84 -33.99
CA ARG A 304 4.28 7.62 -34.81
C ARG A 304 5.60 7.30 -35.50
N MET A 305 6.58 8.22 -35.51
CA MET A 305 7.80 8.05 -36.30
C MET A 305 9.04 8.71 -35.70
N PHE A 306 10.20 8.11 -36.00
CA PHE A 306 11.50 8.79 -36.04
C PHE A 306 11.89 9.08 -37.49
N THR A 307 12.76 10.08 -37.70
CA THR A 307 13.33 10.42 -39.02
C THR A 307 14.63 9.66 -39.33
N ASN A 308 15.09 9.68 -40.58
CA ASN A 308 16.36 9.06 -40.98
C ASN A 308 17.57 9.77 -40.35
N GLY A 309 17.52 11.09 -40.19
CA GLY A 309 18.53 11.85 -39.48
C GLY A 309 18.57 11.50 -37.99
N GLN A 310 17.41 11.38 -37.34
CA GLN A 310 17.32 10.91 -35.95
C GLN A 310 17.91 9.49 -35.82
N ARG A 311 17.61 8.59 -36.76
CA ARG A 311 18.23 7.26 -36.82
C ARG A 311 19.76 7.32 -36.88
N THR A 312 20.34 8.14 -37.76
CA THR A 312 21.80 8.30 -37.87
C THR A 312 22.40 8.72 -36.54
N ARG A 313 21.81 9.72 -35.89
CA ARG A 313 22.25 10.28 -34.61
C ARG A 313 22.19 9.27 -33.46
N MET A 314 21.11 8.50 -33.39
CA MET A 314 20.93 7.40 -32.44
C MET A 314 21.96 6.27 -32.65
N LEU A 315 22.17 5.86 -33.91
CA LEU A 315 23.16 4.85 -34.24
C LEU A 315 24.59 5.34 -33.95
N ALA A 316 24.90 6.61 -34.17
CA ALA A 316 26.17 7.20 -33.78
C ALA A 316 26.38 7.10 -32.26
N ALA A 317 25.39 7.49 -31.46
CA ALA A 317 25.45 7.35 -30.01
C ALA A 317 25.65 5.89 -29.57
N LEU A 318 24.94 4.93 -30.18
CA LEU A 318 25.11 3.51 -29.90
C LEU A 318 26.45 2.92 -30.38
N ASN A 319 27.20 3.60 -31.26
CA ASN A 319 28.54 3.16 -31.68
C ASN A 319 29.67 3.97 -31.01
N SER A 320 29.34 4.99 -30.22
CA SER A 320 30.33 5.78 -29.48
C SER A 320 30.60 5.18 -28.09
N ASN A 321 31.75 5.52 -27.52
CA ASN A 321 32.08 5.13 -26.14
C ASN A 321 31.43 6.03 -25.09
N THR A 322 30.73 7.09 -25.50
CA THR A 322 30.03 8.01 -24.61
C THR A 322 28.97 7.26 -23.81
N ALA A 323 29.00 7.39 -22.49
CA ALA A 323 28.16 6.64 -21.56
C ALA A 323 28.19 5.10 -21.76
N SER A 324 29.26 4.57 -22.36
CA SER A 324 29.46 3.13 -22.63
C SER A 324 28.42 2.48 -23.56
N ARG A 325 27.72 3.25 -24.40
CA ARG A 325 26.64 2.77 -25.27
C ARG A 325 27.11 1.73 -26.29
N SER A 326 28.33 1.84 -26.81
CA SER A 326 28.95 0.87 -27.73
C SER A 326 29.01 -0.57 -27.22
N ASN A 327 29.05 -0.79 -25.91
CA ASN A 327 29.16 -2.13 -25.35
C ASN A 327 27.82 -2.90 -25.32
N LEU A 328 26.69 -2.19 -25.29
CA LEU A 328 25.36 -2.76 -25.04
C LEU A 328 24.97 -3.86 -26.02
N TRP A 329 25.27 -3.67 -27.30
CA TRP A 329 24.87 -4.57 -28.38
C TRP A 329 25.99 -5.52 -28.84
N THR A 330 27.12 -5.56 -28.13
CA THR A 330 28.22 -6.47 -28.48
C THR A 330 27.85 -7.92 -28.21
N ALA A 331 28.32 -8.85 -29.03
CA ALA A 331 28.02 -10.28 -28.86
C ALA A 331 28.40 -10.81 -27.45
N ASN A 332 29.50 -10.31 -26.87
CA ASN A 332 29.89 -10.67 -25.51
C ASN A 332 28.88 -10.18 -24.47
N ASN A 333 28.47 -8.91 -24.54
CA ASN A 333 27.48 -8.37 -23.61
C ASN A 333 26.12 -9.06 -23.73
N LEU A 334 25.66 -9.33 -24.96
CA LEU A 334 24.38 -10.00 -25.19
C LEU A 334 24.37 -11.44 -24.65
N ALA A 335 25.51 -12.13 -24.66
CA ALA A 335 25.69 -13.42 -24.00
C ALA A 335 25.69 -13.29 -22.47
N GLU A 336 26.42 -12.31 -21.92
CA GLU A 336 26.53 -12.09 -20.46
C GLU A 336 25.22 -11.63 -19.81
N THR A 337 24.33 -11.01 -20.57
CA THR A 337 22.98 -10.58 -20.13
C THR A 337 21.88 -11.61 -20.44
N GLY A 338 22.23 -12.68 -21.17
CA GLY A 338 21.33 -13.79 -21.51
C GLY A 338 20.23 -13.46 -22.53
N VAL A 339 20.28 -12.30 -23.20
CA VAL A 339 19.20 -11.86 -24.11
C VAL A 339 19.19 -12.59 -25.46
N LEU A 340 20.22 -13.40 -25.75
CA LEU A 340 20.29 -14.28 -26.93
C LEU A 340 19.75 -15.68 -26.69
N THR A 341 19.56 -16.08 -25.43
CA THR A 341 19.02 -17.39 -25.09
C THR A 341 17.53 -17.29 -24.83
N ASP A 342 16.78 -18.31 -25.24
CA ASP A 342 15.41 -18.46 -24.78
C ASP A 342 15.41 -18.52 -23.24
N GLY A 343 14.43 -17.86 -22.62
CA GLY A 343 14.37 -17.81 -21.16
C GLY A 343 14.21 -19.22 -20.60
N VAL A 344 15.21 -19.73 -19.88
CA VAL A 344 15.10 -21.04 -19.22
C VAL A 344 14.39 -20.84 -17.89
N LEU A 345 13.42 -21.68 -17.58
CA LEU A 345 12.75 -21.66 -16.28
C LEU A 345 13.79 -21.86 -15.18
N CYS A 346 13.88 -20.88 -14.29
CA CYS A 346 15.00 -20.81 -13.35
C CYS A 346 14.62 -20.34 -11.95
N ASN A 347 13.41 -19.82 -11.76
CA ASN A 347 12.97 -19.32 -10.48
C ASN A 347 11.46 -19.51 -10.34
N ALA A 348 11.03 -20.15 -9.26
CA ALA A 348 9.64 -20.17 -8.85
C ALA A 348 9.41 -19.00 -7.90
N LYS A 349 8.44 -18.15 -8.18
CA LYS A 349 8.10 -17.00 -7.33
C LYS A 349 6.62 -16.75 -7.40
N PHE A 350 6.03 -16.24 -6.33
CA PHE A 350 4.64 -15.86 -6.30
C PHE A 350 4.39 -14.63 -5.43
N SER A 351 3.23 -14.02 -5.64
CA SER A 351 2.66 -12.99 -4.77
C SER A 351 1.31 -13.46 -4.22
N ALA A 352 0.81 -12.72 -3.23
CA ALA A 352 -0.54 -12.86 -2.72
C ALA A 352 -1.19 -11.48 -2.61
N SER A 353 -2.52 -11.41 -2.77
CA SER A 353 -3.29 -10.18 -2.58
C SER A 353 -3.17 -9.64 -1.16
N GLN A 354 -2.98 -10.54 -0.20
CA GLN A 354 -2.83 -10.25 1.22
C GLN A 354 -2.16 -11.42 1.93
N ARG A 355 -1.50 -11.13 3.04
CA ARG A 355 -0.85 -12.14 3.88
C ARG A 355 -1.42 -12.19 5.30
N GLU A 356 -2.26 -11.22 5.64
CA GLU A 356 -2.92 -11.07 6.93
C GLU A 356 -4.41 -11.01 6.63
N ILE A 357 -5.18 -11.99 7.11
CA ILE A 357 -6.61 -12.11 6.81
C ILE A 357 -7.40 -12.58 8.03
N CYS A 358 -8.72 -12.43 8.00
CA CYS A 358 -9.58 -13.11 8.96
C CYS A 358 -9.81 -14.58 8.57
N ALA A 359 -10.10 -15.40 9.58
CA ALA A 359 -10.65 -16.73 9.36
C ALA A 359 -11.96 -16.66 8.56
N GLY A 360 -12.03 -17.41 7.46
CA GLY A 360 -13.14 -17.40 6.49
C GLY A 360 -12.83 -16.63 5.21
N ASP A 361 -11.82 -15.77 5.23
CA ASP A 361 -11.44 -14.96 4.06
C ASP A 361 -10.62 -15.77 3.04
N SER A 362 -10.51 -15.19 1.85
CA SER A 362 -9.72 -15.73 0.75
C SER A 362 -8.49 -14.91 0.46
N VAL A 363 -7.44 -15.59 0.01
CA VAL A 363 -6.23 -14.99 -0.56
C VAL A 363 -6.16 -15.33 -2.04
N VAL A 364 -5.87 -14.33 -2.86
CA VAL A 364 -5.57 -14.52 -4.29
C VAL A 364 -4.06 -14.64 -4.43
N TYR A 365 -3.58 -15.78 -4.89
CA TYR A 365 -2.16 -16.01 -5.21
C TYR A 365 -1.94 -15.88 -6.70
N THR A 366 -0.82 -15.25 -7.07
CA THR A 366 -0.43 -15.05 -8.47
C THR A 366 0.99 -15.56 -8.68
N ASP A 367 1.19 -16.39 -9.70
CA ASP A 367 2.50 -16.83 -10.15
C ASP A 367 3.28 -15.64 -10.72
N MET A 368 4.52 -15.48 -10.26
CA MET A 368 5.49 -14.47 -10.68
C MET A 368 6.82 -15.12 -11.09
N SER A 369 6.79 -16.43 -11.42
CA SER A 369 7.95 -17.25 -11.78
C SER A 369 8.57 -16.81 -13.11
N TYR A 370 9.85 -17.13 -13.27
CA TYR A 370 10.64 -16.57 -14.38
C TYR A 370 10.76 -17.55 -15.54
N HIS A 371 10.35 -17.06 -16.71
CA HIS A 371 10.53 -17.67 -18.03
C HIS A 371 9.80 -18.99 -18.29
N ASN A 372 9.15 -19.10 -19.44
CA ASN A 372 8.67 -20.34 -20.04
C ASN A 372 7.87 -21.28 -19.11
N VAL A 373 7.14 -20.74 -18.14
CA VAL A 373 6.27 -21.52 -17.25
C VAL A 373 5.12 -22.12 -18.05
N THR A 374 5.05 -23.45 -18.06
CA THR A 374 3.97 -24.20 -18.75
C THR A 374 2.99 -24.83 -17.77
N THR A 375 3.45 -25.24 -16.59
CA THR A 375 2.61 -25.87 -15.56
C THR A 375 2.91 -25.28 -14.18
N ARG A 376 1.88 -25.26 -13.34
CA ARG A 376 1.87 -24.66 -12.00
C ARG A 376 1.14 -25.58 -11.04
N ASN A 377 1.83 -26.00 -9.98
CA ASN A 377 1.28 -26.84 -8.93
C ASN A 377 1.44 -26.10 -7.60
N TRP A 378 0.32 -25.69 -7.03
CA TRP A 378 0.26 -25.00 -5.75
C TRP A 378 -0.06 -25.98 -4.62
N THR A 379 0.51 -25.73 -3.44
CA THR A 379 0.13 -26.39 -2.19
C THR A 379 -0.07 -25.33 -1.11
N PHE A 380 -1.24 -25.38 -0.46
CA PHE A 380 -1.66 -24.44 0.57
C PHE A 380 -1.92 -25.22 1.86
N GLU A 381 -1.03 -25.08 2.84
CA GLU A 381 -1.24 -25.67 4.16
C GLU A 381 -2.47 -25.01 4.81
N GLY A 382 -3.43 -25.79 5.32
CA GLY A 382 -4.67 -25.25 5.94
C GLY A 382 -5.65 -24.54 4.99
N GLY A 383 -5.27 -24.34 3.73
CA GLY A 383 -6.09 -23.69 2.71
C GLY A 383 -7.12 -24.61 2.06
N THR A 384 -8.22 -24.04 1.58
CA THR A 384 -9.25 -24.71 0.78
C THR A 384 -9.42 -23.98 -0.56
N PRO A 385 -9.09 -24.62 -1.71
CA PRO A 385 -8.55 -25.97 -1.84
C PRO A 385 -7.09 -26.06 -1.33
N SER A 386 -6.67 -27.24 -0.87
CA SER A 386 -5.30 -27.47 -0.36
C SER A 386 -4.25 -27.57 -1.46
N THR A 387 -4.69 -27.77 -2.70
CA THR A 387 -3.86 -27.71 -3.91
C THR A 387 -4.63 -27.03 -5.03
N ALA A 388 -3.91 -26.38 -5.94
CA ALA A 388 -4.51 -25.76 -7.11
C ALA A 388 -3.53 -25.77 -8.30
N THR A 389 -4.08 -25.50 -9.47
CA THR A 389 -3.32 -25.27 -10.71
C THR A 389 -3.84 -24.01 -11.36
N GLY A 390 -2.97 -23.20 -11.95
CA GLY A 390 -3.35 -21.95 -12.58
C GLY A 390 -2.33 -20.86 -12.28
N GLU A 391 -2.32 -19.83 -13.11
CA GLU A 391 -1.48 -18.65 -12.94
C GLU A 391 -1.95 -17.80 -11.76
N GLN A 392 -3.26 -17.67 -11.61
CA GLN A 392 -3.90 -17.05 -10.47
C GLN A 392 -4.88 -18.03 -9.82
N VAL A 393 -4.83 -18.14 -8.50
CA VAL A 393 -5.67 -19.07 -7.73
C VAL A 393 -6.20 -18.40 -6.47
N VAL A 394 -7.43 -18.73 -6.08
CA VAL A 394 -8.09 -18.20 -4.88
C VAL A 394 -8.20 -19.31 -3.85
N VAL A 395 -7.79 -19.04 -2.61
CA VAL A 395 -7.74 -20.03 -1.52
C VAL A 395 -8.35 -19.44 -0.26
N TYR A 396 -9.25 -20.18 0.37
CA TYR A 396 -9.90 -19.81 1.63
C TYR A 396 -9.17 -20.40 2.83
N TYR A 397 -9.10 -19.64 3.92
CA TYR A 397 -8.54 -20.13 5.19
C TYR A 397 -9.56 -19.96 6.31
N ASN A 398 -10.16 -21.06 6.75
CA ASN A 398 -11.28 -21.02 7.70
C ASN A 398 -10.86 -21.08 9.17
N GLU A 399 -9.61 -21.44 9.46
CA GLU A 399 -9.12 -21.62 10.82
C GLU A 399 -7.98 -20.63 11.10
N PRO A 400 -7.91 -20.04 12.30
CA PRO A 400 -6.78 -19.20 12.69
C PRO A 400 -5.46 -19.98 12.73
N GLY A 401 -4.38 -19.35 12.26
CA GLY A 401 -3.06 -19.96 12.24
C GLY A 401 -2.10 -19.27 11.28
N THR A 402 -0.84 -19.72 11.25
CA THR A 402 0.12 -19.31 10.22
C THR A 402 0.37 -20.49 9.29
N TYR A 403 0.30 -20.26 8.00
CA TYR A 403 0.29 -21.28 6.97
C TYR A 403 1.41 -21.10 5.95
N ASN A 404 2.03 -22.22 5.56
CA ASN A 404 3.04 -22.26 4.51
C ASN A 404 2.37 -22.31 3.13
N VAL A 405 3.05 -21.74 2.13
CA VAL A 405 2.61 -21.79 0.72
C VAL A 405 3.76 -22.26 -0.15
N THR A 406 3.48 -23.21 -1.03
CA THR A 406 4.47 -23.74 -1.98
C THR A 406 3.93 -23.61 -3.40
N LEU A 407 4.78 -23.10 -4.29
CA LEU A 407 4.56 -23.11 -5.73
C LEU A 407 5.68 -23.92 -6.40
N GLN A 408 5.28 -24.94 -7.16
CA GLN A 408 6.16 -25.62 -8.11
C GLN A 408 5.73 -25.28 -9.53
N VAL A 409 6.70 -24.88 -10.36
CA VAL A 409 6.49 -24.58 -11.78
C VAL A 409 7.41 -25.42 -12.65
N SER A 410 6.97 -25.71 -13.88
CA SER A 410 7.75 -26.45 -14.88
C SER A 410 7.57 -25.88 -16.29
N ASP A 411 8.62 -25.97 -17.11
CA ASP A 411 8.64 -25.69 -18.56
C ASP A 411 8.46 -26.96 -19.41
N GLY A 412 8.13 -28.09 -18.77
CA GLY A 412 8.02 -29.41 -19.39
C GLY A 412 9.32 -30.23 -19.39
N SER A 413 10.49 -29.60 -19.18
CA SER A 413 11.80 -30.27 -19.10
C SER A 413 12.45 -30.13 -17.72
N ASN A 414 12.35 -28.95 -17.13
CA ASN A 414 12.86 -28.58 -15.82
C ASN A 414 11.72 -28.24 -14.87
N SER A 415 11.97 -28.30 -13.58
CA SER A 415 11.03 -27.84 -12.55
C SER A 415 11.77 -27.12 -11.45
N VAL A 416 11.19 -26.03 -10.97
CA VAL A 416 11.70 -25.24 -9.83
C VAL A 416 10.57 -25.02 -8.83
N SER A 417 10.91 -24.80 -7.57
CA SER A 417 9.91 -24.63 -6.51
C SER A 417 10.32 -23.53 -5.53
N SER A 418 9.33 -22.78 -5.06
CA SER A 418 9.45 -21.84 -3.94
C SER A 418 8.55 -22.35 -2.82
N ASN A 419 9.11 -22.37 -1.61
CA ASN A 419 8.42 -22.76 -0.40
C ASN A 419 8.61 -21.63 0.62
N GLU A 420 7.53 -20.90 0.86
CA GLU A 420 7.51 -19.79 1.80
C GLU A 420 6.84 -20.24 3.09
N GLY A 421 7.65 -20.37 4.13
CA GLY A 421 7.17 -20.74 5.46
C GLY A 421 6.49 -19.56 6.16
N GLY A 422 5.35 -19.81 6.81
CA GLY A 422 4.58 -18.81 7.53
C GLY A 422 4.08 -17.66 6.64
N PHE A 423 3.75 -17.96 5.39
CA PHE A 423 3.48 -16.95 4.36
C PHE A 423 2.13 -16.23 4.54
N VAL A 424 1.11 -16.91 5.05
CA VAL A 424 -0.19 -16.31 5.39
C VAL A 424 -0.49 -16.52 6.87
N HIS A 425 -0.92 -15.45 7.53
CA HIS A 425 -1.40 -15.45 8.90
C HIS A 425 -2.90 -15.15 8.92
N VAL A 426 -3.64 -16.04 9.57
CA VAL A 426 -5.09 -16.06 9.61
C VAL A 426 -5.51 -15.82 11.04
N ARG A 427 -6.29 -14.76 11.24
CA ARG A 427 -6.66 -14.26 12.55
C ARG A 427 -8.07 -14.73 12.93
N PRO A 428 -8.36 -14.93 14.22
CA PRO A 428 -9.72 -15.21 14.66
C PRO A 428 -10.66 -14.04 14.32
N THR A 429 -11.90 -14.35 13.94
CA THR A 429 -12.95 -13.37 13.64
C THR A 429 -13.71 -12.93 14.89
N VAL A 430 -13.83 -13.80 15.89
CA VAL A 430 -14.63 -13.49 17.09
C VAL A 430 -13.76 -12.86 18.16
N GLY A 431 -14.08 -11.62 18.50
CA GLY A 431 -13.41 -10.87 19.56
C GLY A 431 -13.99 -11.08 20.97
N VAL A 432 -13.25 -10.59 21.96
CA VAL A 432 -13.73 -10.53 23.35
C VAL A 432 -14.89 -9.52 23.44
N PRO A 433 -16.04 -9.86 24.05
CA PRO A 433 -17.19 -8.96 24.14
C PRO A 433 -16.93 -7.79 25.09
N LEU A 434 -17.72 -6.72 24.94
CA LEU A 434 -17.71 -5.59 25.86
C LEU A 434 -18.32 -5.91 27.25
N PRO A 435 -17.94 -5.15 28.30
CA PRO A 435 -16.88 -4.15 28.32
C PRO A 435 -15.50 -4.81 28.27
N TYR A 436 -14.58 -4.19 27.54
CA TYR A 436 -13.18 -4.61 27.50
C TYR A 436 -12.35 -3.70 28.41
N SER A 437 -11.49 -4.30 29.23
CA SER A 437 -10.57 -3.58 30.11
C SER A 437 -9.23 -4.30 30.19
N GLN A 438 -8.14 -3.53 30.14
CA GLN A 438 -6.79 -4.00 30.35
C GLN A 438 -6.04 -3.06 31.29
N ASP A 439 -5.70 -3.58 32.46
CA ASP A 439 -4.91 -2.93 33.53
C ASP A 439 -3.50 -3.56 33.68
N PHE A 440 -3.20 -4.60 32.90
CA PHE A 440 -1.93 -5.32 32.88
C PHE A 440 -1.53 -6.02 34.20
N GLU A 441 -2.39 -6.06 35.22
CA GLU A 441 -2.06 -6.64 36.54
C GLU A 441 -2.05 -8.17 36.54
N SER A 442 -2.58 -8.80 35.50
CA SER A 442 -2.58 -10.25 35.34
C SER A 442 -1.25 -10.82 34.80
N TYR A 443 -0.31 -9.95 34.41
CA TYR A 443 0.98 -10.33 33.85
C TYR A 443 2.08 -10.34 34.91
N ASP A 444 3.01 -11.29 34.81
CA ASP A 444 4.18 -11.36 35.67
C ASP A 444 5.48 -11.04 34.92
N ALA A 445 6.56 -10.83 35.67
CA ALA A 445 7.88 -10.54 35.12
C ALA A 445 8.49 -11.69 34.28
N GLN A 446 7.87 -12.87 34.24
CA GLN A 446 8.33 -14.05 33.50
C GLN A 446 7.60 -14.20 32.15
N SER A 447 6.48 -13.51 31.95
CA SER A 447 5.76 -13.41 30.68
C SER A 447 5.44 -11.95 30.33
N PRO A 448 6.46 -11.13 29.96
CA PRO A 448 6.30 -9.70 29.72
C PRO A 448 5.50 -9.36 28.45
N ASN A 449 5.19 -10.34 27.60
CA ASN A 449 4.39 -10.12 26.41
C ASN A 449 2.89 -10.18 26.77
N PRO A 450 2.14 -9.09 26.53
CA PRO A 450 0.72 -9.07 26.86
C PRO A 450 -0.06 -9.99 25.91
N ALA A 451 -0.63 -11.06 26.46
CA ALA A 451 -1.32 -12.12 25.73
C ALA A 451 -2.59 -11.63 25.00
N ASP A 452 -3.12 -10.48 25.40
CA ASP A 452 -4.27 -9.82 24.75
C ASP A 452 -3.89 -8.97 23.54
N PHE A 453 -2.60 -8.87 23.24
CA PHE A 453 -2.06 -8.12 22.12
C PHE A 453 -1.21 -9.02 21.24
N GLU A 454 -1.14 -8.61 19.99
CA GLU A 454 -0.31 -9.23 18.98
C GLU A 454 0.80 -8.23 18.63
N LEU A 455 2.04 -8.72 18.68
CA LEU A 455 3.16 -8.02 18.06
C LEU A 455 3.00 -8.19 16.56
N ASP A 456 3.07 -7.08 15.82
CA ASP A 456 2.86 -7.12 14.39
C ASP A 456 3.89 -8.05 13.72
N TRP A 457 3.40 -9.10 13.05
CA TRP A 457 4.22 -10.01 12.26
C TRP A 457 4.41 -9.38 10.90
N GLN A 458 5.30 -8.40 10.77
CA GLN A 458 5.70 -7.90 9.45
C GLN A 458 7.02 -8.53 9.00
N TYR A 459 6.92 -9.27 7.90
CA TYR A 459 8.06 -9.65 7.06
C TYR A 459 8.62 -8.40 6.37
N GLY A 460 9.92 -8.14 6.54
CA GLY A 460 10.71 -7.37 5.57
C GLY A 460 10.81 -5.85 5.75
N ASN A 461 10.07 -5.22 6.67
CA ASN A 461 10.37 -3.84 7.09
C ASN A 461 11.16 -3.83 8.40
N THR A 462 12.16 -2.95 8.46
CA THR A 462 13.07 -2.76 9.59
C THR A 462 12.31 -2.22 10.81
N ILE A 463 11.51 -3.05 11.48
CA ILE A 463 11.14 -2.81 12.87
C ILE A 463 12.39 -3.17 13.68
N THR A 464 13.06 -2.15 14.20
CA THR A 464 14.02 -2.34 15.29
C THR A 464 13.21 -2.79 16.50
N SER A 465 13.11 -4.10 16.65
CA SER A 465 12.35 -4.79 17.70
C SER A 465 12.80 -4.34 19.09
N SER A 466 12.16 -3.31 19.64
CA SER A 466 11.82 -3.34 21.05
C SER A 466 10.34 -3.71 21.15
N SER A 467 10.07 -4.94 21.55
CA SER A 467 8.72 -5.38 21.92
C SER A 467 8.24 -4.49 23.06
N TRP A 468 7.08 -3.87 22.87
CA TRP A 468 6.28 -3.39 24.00
C TRP A 468 6.24 -4.49 25.07
N GLU A 469 6.55 -4.14 26.31
CA GLU A 469 6.70 -5.08 27.41
C GLU A 469 5.83 -4.63 28.59
N VAL A 470 5.19 -5.57 29.28
CA VAL A 470 4.59 -5.28 30.58
C VAL A 470 5.71 -5.17 31.61
N THR A 471 5.68 -4.12 32.42
CA THR A 471 6.69 -3.86 33.44
C THR A 471 6.07 -3.52 34.78
N SER A 472 6.72 -3.98 35.85
CA SER A 472 6.42 -3.60 37.23
C SER A 472 7.43 -2.60 37.82
N PHE A 473 8.36 -2.08 37.01
CA PHE A 473 9.38 -1.11 37.45
C PHE A 473 8.86 0.32 37.53
N ALA A 474 7.66 0.56 37.02
CA ALA A 474 6.95 1.83 37.04
C ALA A 474 5.72 1.74 37.94
N THR A 475 5.28 2.86 38.52
CA THR A 475 3.97 2.92 39.16
C THR A 475 2.91 3.02 38.06
N GLY A 476 2.14 1.94 37.89
CA GLY A 476 0.95 1.91 37.02
C GLY A 476 -0.03 3.05 37.33
N ALA A 477 -0.84 3.41 36.35
CA ALA A 477 -1.89 4.40 36.51
C ALA A 477 -2.99 3.89 37.45
N SER A 478 -3.24 2.59 37.38
CA SER A 478 -3.85 1.79 38.44
C SER A 478 -2.90 0.61 38.74
N GLY A 479 -2.84 0.17 39.99
CA GLY A 479 -2.00 -0.98 40.36
C GLY A 479 -0.48 -0.75 40.29
N THR A 480 0.25 -1.76 39.79
CA THR A 480 1.71 -1.90 39.85
C THR A 480 2.36 -2.30 38.52
N HIS A 481 1.57 -2.68 37.52
CA HIS A 481 2.03 -3.07 36.19
C HIS A 481 1.59 -2.03 35.16
N THR A 482 2.32 -1.94 34.05
CA THR A 482 1.96 -1.07 32.93
C THR A 482 2.65 -1.56 31.66
N LEU A 483 2.07 -1.27 30.51
CA LEU A 483 2.72 -1.50 29.23
C LEU A 483 3.78 -0.41 28.95
N ARG A 484 5.00 -0.83 28.66
CA ARG A 484 6.15 0.02 28.39
C ARG A 484 6.70 -0.22 26.99
N LEU A 485 7.01 0.86 26.29
CA LEU A 485 7.92 0.87 25.16
C LEU A 485 9.30 1.40 25.63
N PRO A 486 10.39 0.62 25.57
CA PRO A 486 11.73 1.05 25.96
C PRO A 486 12.39 1.95 24.89
N ASN A 487 11.68 3.00 24.48
CA ASN A 487 11.98 3.90 23.37
C ASN A 487 13.34 4.63 23.48
N ARG A 488 13.90 4.77 24.69
CA ARG A 488 15.18 5.48 24.87
C ARG A 488 16.35 4.90 24.08
N ASN A 489 16.30 3.60 23.79
CA ASN A 489 17.34 2.90 23.05
C ASN A 489 17.02 2.80 21.55
N LEU A 490 15.89 3.36 21.10
CA LEU A 490 15.49 3.34 19.70
C LEU A 490 16.13 4.52 18.93
N PRO A 491 16.67 4.27 17.73
CA PRO A 491 17.07 5.33 16.80
C PRO A 491 15.90 6.24 16.44
N ALA A 492 16.17 7.52 16.21
CA ALA A 492 15.20 8.44 15.63
C ALA A 492 14.68 7.90 14.27
N GLY A 493 13.38 8.04 14.04
CA GLY A 493 12.66 7.46 12.89
C GLY A 493 12.21 6.01 13.09
N SER A 494 12.59 5.33 14.18
CA SER A 494 12.10 3.97 14.47
C SER A 494 10.60 4.01 14.79
N VAL A 495 9.82 3.11 14.19
CA VAL A 495 8.40 2.94 14.50
C VAL A 495 8.19 1.65 15.29
N SER A 496 7.43 1.71 16.37
CA SER A 496 7.06 0.57 17.20
C SER A 496 5.55 0.49 17.35
N GLU A 497 4.98 -0.67 17.07
CA GLU A 497 3.54 -0.88 17.07
C GLU A 497 3.13 -2.03 18.01
N ILE A 498 1.95 -1.91 18.59
CA ILE A 498 1.29 -2.99 19.34
C ILE A 498 -0.20 -2.97 19.00
N ILE A 499 -0.75 -4.15 18.70
CA ILE A 499 -2.09 -4.32 18.15
C ILE A 499 -2.93 -5.17 19.09
N SER A 500 -4.18 -4.78 19.36
CA SER A 500 -5.09 -5.60 20.15
C SER A 500 -5.42 -6.90 19.42
N LYS A 501 -5.77 -7.95 20.18
CA LYS A 501 -6.59 -9.05 19.65
C LYS A 501 -7.99 -8.54 19.25
N PRO A 502 -8.77 -9.33 18.51
CA PRO A 502 -10.14 -8.98 18.16
C PRO A 502 -11.00 -8.71 19.40
N ILE A 503 -11.83 -7.67 19.32
CA ILE A 503 -12.81 -7.26 20.32
C ILE A 503 -14.16 -7.16 19.62
N ASP A 504 -15.21 -7.72 20.19
CA ASP A 504 -16.54 -7.72 19.59
C ASP A 504 -17.29 -6.43 19.95
N LEU A 505 -17.44 -5.55 18.96
CA LEU A 505 -18.26 -4.34 19.04
C LEU A 505 -19.61 -4.47 18.32
N SER A 506 -19.89 -5.60 17.66
CA SER A 506 -21.07 -5.79 16.80
C SER A 506 -22.40 -5.67 17.55
N ASN A 507 -22.38 -5.92 18.85
CA ASN A 507 -23.55 -5.79 19.73
C ASN A 507 -23.80 -4.34 20.21
N THR A 508 -23.05 -3.36 19.71
CA THR A 508 -23.19 -1.93 20.05
C THR A 508 -23.79 -1.15 18.87
N THR A 509 -24.67 -0.18 19.15
CA THR A 509 -25.37 0.58 18.08
C THR A 509 -24.80 1.98 17.83
N THR A 510 -24.26 2.67 18.85
CA THR A 510 -23.60 3.99 18.77
C THR A 510 -22.71 4.21 20.00
N ASP A 511 -21.94 5.29 20.06
CA ASP A 511 -21.28 5.81 21.28
C ASP A 511 -20.20 4.91 21.94
N VAL A 512 -19.44 4.17 21.14
CA VAL A 512 -18.23 3.49 21.65
C VAL A 512 -17.17 4.53 22.04
N THR A 513 -16.76 4.46 23.30
CA THR A 513 -15.65 5.25 23.85
C THR A 513 -14.52 4.31 24.20
N ILE A 514 -13.35 4.58 23.62
CA ILE A 514 -12.09 3.93 24.00
C ILE A 514 -11.31 4.92 24.84
N SER A 515 -10.94 4.55 26.05
CA SER A 515 -10.06 5.35 26.90
C SER A 515 -8.78 4.59 27.21
N PHE A 516 -7.68 5.31 27.35
CA PHE A 516 -6.43 4.78 27.88
C PHE A 516 -5.69 5.88 28.61
N LYS A 517 -4.76 5.51 29.48
CA LYS A 517 -3.82 6.44 30.10
C LYS A 517 -2.45 6.26 29.50
N TYR A 518 -1.70 7.35 29.42
CA TYR A 518 -0.31 7.29 29.01
C TYR A 518 0.57 8.15 29.90
N ALA A 519 1.86 7.82 29.94
CA ALA A 519 2.86 8.57 30.68
C ALA A 519 4.13 8.73 29.84
N TYR A 520 4.63 9.95 29.75
CA TYR A 520 5.81 10.28 28.96
C TYR A 520 6.56 11.49 29.48
N ALA A 521 7.90 11.38 29.56
CA ALA A 521 8.79 12.51 29.79
C ALA A 521 9.80 12.58 28.65
N ARG A 522 9.88 13.72 27.97
CA ARG A 522 10.85 13.91 26.88
C ARG A 522 12.29 13.78 27.39
N ARG A 523 13.22 13.34 26.55
CA ARG A 523 14.63 13.27 26.95
C ARG A 523 15.31 14.63 26.92
N ASN A 524 15.08 15.38 25.84
CA ASN A 524 15.50 16.76 25.65
C ASN A 524 14.33 17.59 25.11
N PRO A 525 14.35 18.93 25.25
CA PRO A 525 13.29 19.80 24.74
C PRO A 525 13.05 19.72 23.23
N SER A 526 14.06 19.30 22.45
CA SER A 526 13.98 19.19 21.00
C SER A 526 13.40 17.86 20.51
N ASN A 527 13.37 16.81 21.34
CA ASN A 527 12.93 15.48 20.92
C ASN A 527 11.43 15.49 20.60
N ASN A 528 11.01 15.09 19.42
CA ASN A 528 9.60 15.16 18.98
C ASN A 528 9.05 13.80 18.56
N GLU A 529 8.72 12.97 19.54
CA GLU A 529 8.06 11.69 19.34
C GLU A 529 6.63 11.86 18.83
N ARG A 530 6.09 10.81 18.22
CA ARG A 530 4.70 10.81 17.76
C ARG A 530 3.99 9.53 18.18
N LEU A 531 2.89 9.68 18.92
CA LEU A 531 1.95 8.60 19.19
C LEU A 531 0.77 8.71 18.23
N ARG A 532 0.37 7.58 17.65
CA ARG A 532 -0.84 7.47 16.83
C ARG A 532 -1.71 6.33 17.34
N PHE A 533 -3.02 6.55 17.37
CA PHE A 533 -4.02 5.55 17.71
C PHE A 533 -4.87 5.23 16.48
N TRP A 534 -4.87 3.96 16.08
CA TRP A 534 -5.57 3.48 14.89
C TRP A 534 -6.61 2.43 15.27
N VAL A 535 -7.63 2.28 14.43
CA VAL A 535 -8.65 1.23 14.56
C VAL A 535 -8.88 0.51 13.23
N SER A 536 -9.26 -0.76 13.29
CA SER A 536 -9.54 -1.61 12.13
C SER A 536 -10.87 -2.35 12.33
N ALA A 537 -11.57 -2.59 11.22
CA ALA A 537 -12.82 -3.35 11.15
C ALA A 537 -12.66 -4.67 10.35
N ASP A 538 -11.44 -5.00 9.97
CA ASP A 538 -11.09 -6.02 8.96
C ASP A 538 -9.84 -6.80 9.40
N CYS A 539 -9.81 -7.21 10.66
CA CYS A 539 -8.68 -7.94 11.26
C CYS A 539 -7.30 -7.29 11.13
N GLY A 540 -7.21 -6.00 10.80
CA GLY A 540 -5.97 -5.26 10.64
C GLY A 540 -5.52 -5.08 9.19
N GLU A 541 -6.36 -5.41 8.19
CA GLU A 541 -6.09 -5.15 6.78
C GLU A 541 -6.05 -3.64 6.49
N THR A 542 -7.03 -2.89 6.97
CA THR A 542 -7.06 -1.43 6.86
C THR A 542 -7.15 -0.75 8.23
N TRP A 543 -6.44 0.36 8.37
CA TRP A 543 -6.34 1.11 9.61
C TRP A 543 -6.86 2.53 9.43
N SER A 544 -7.83 2.92 10.26
CA SER A 544 -8.38 4.27 10.36
C SER A 544 -7.75 5.00 11.55
N LEU A 545 -7.10 6.13 11.29
CA LEU A 545 -6.50 6.97 12.33
C LEU A 545 -7.59 7.65 13.18
N ARG A 546 -7.45 7.59 14.51
CA ARG A 546 -8.40 8.20 15.46
C ARG A 546 -7.77 9.23 16.39
N GLY A 547 -6.46 9.20 16.59
CA GLY A 547 -5.74 10.19 17.38
C GLY A 547 -4.26 10.31 17.01
N ILE A 548 -3.71 11.53 17.09
CA ILE A 548 -2.27 11.83 16.96
C ILE A 548 -1.87 12.72 18.14
N TRP A 549 -0.77 12.36 18.80
CA TRP A 549 -0.09 13.21 19.78
C TRP A 549 1.34 13.43 19.32
N SER A 550 1.70 14.69 19.12
CA SER A 550 3.03 15.14 18.71
C SER A 550 3.21 16.56 19.23
N ASN A 551 4.42 16.94 19.65
CA ASN A 551 4.72 18.21 20.29
C ASN A 551 3.90 18.48 21.58
N ASN A 552 4.57 18.51 22.73
CA ASN A 552 3.99 18.89 24.04
C ASN A 552 2.91 17.92 24.56
N PHE A 553 3.04 16.62 24.28
CA PHE A 553 2.26 15.57 24.94
C PHE A 553 3.04 14.92 26.09
N ASP A 554 4.06 15.59 26.61
CA ASP A 554 4.74 15.16 27.83
C ASP A 554 3.84 15.33 29.06
N THR A 555 3.77 14.29 29.88
CA THR A 555 3.02 14.26 31.15
C THR A 555 3.92 14.52 32.34
N ALA A 556 5.23 14.68 32.11
CA ALA A 556 6.22 15.01 33.12
C ALA A 556 7.39 15.81 32.51
N PRO A 557 8.11 16.62 33.33
CA PRO A 557 9.23 17.43 32.85
C PRO A 557 10.31 16.61 32.14
N PHE A 558 10.93 17.21 31.13
CA PHE A 558 11.99 16.54 30.37
C PHE A 558 13.16 16.12 31.28
N THR A 559 13.78 14.98 30.96
CA THR A 559 14.89 14.45 31.73
C THR A 559 15.81 13.58 30.88
N ASN A 560 17.12 13.81 31.02
CA ASN A 560 18.13 13.03 30.29
C ASN A 560 18.55 11.75 31.03
N VAL A 561 17.84 11.30 32.06
CA VAL A 561 18.01 9.94 32.65
C VAL A 561 16.86 9.02 32.28
N ASN A 562 17.04 7.70 32.48
CA ASN A 562 15.95 6.73 32.33
C ASN A 562 14.77 7.18 33.20
N TRP A 563 13.62 7.37 32.56
CA TRP A 563 12.42 7.83 33.24
C TRP A 563 11.35 6.74 33.31
N PHE A 564 10.67 6.71 34.45
CA PHE A 564 9.56 5.82 34.78
C PHE A 564 8.53 6.66 35.56
N PRO A 565 7.22 6.52 35.29
CA PRO A 565 6.21 7.16 36.11
C PRO A 565 6.25 6.59 37.53
N ASN A 566 6.13 7.46 38.53
CA ASN A 566 6.21 7.13 39.95
C ASN A 566 5.16 7.87 40.80
N SER A 567 4.23 8.56 40.15
CA SER A 567 3.17 9.34 40.76
C SER A 567 1.94 9.30 39.85
N PRO A 568 0.72 9.24 40.40
CA PRO A 568 -0.51 9.35 39.61
C PRO A 568 -0.58 10.61 38.74
N SER A 569 0.09 11.69 39.13
CA SER A 569 0.15 12.94 38.36
C SER A 569 0.94 12.85 37.05
N HIS A 570 1.70 11.78 36.82
CA HIS A 570 2.43 11.55 35.56
C HIS A 570 1.58 10.86 34.50
N TRP A 571 0.33 10.52 34.80
CA TRP A 571 -0.57 9.83 33.89
C TRP A 571 -1.61 10.79 33.36
N GLU A 572 -1.75 10.82 32.03
CA GLU A 572 -2.78 11.58 31.34
C GLU A 572 -3.79 10.61 30.72
N GLN A 573 -5.08 10.88 30.91
CA GLN A 573 -6.16 10.09 30.30
C GLN A 573 -6.54 10.65 28.93
N VAL A 574 -6.67 9.75 27.97
CA VAL A 574 -7.18 10.01 26.63
C VAL A 574 -8.52 9.32 26.47
N GLU A 575 -9.44 10.00 25.79
CA GLU A 575 -10.73 9.45 25.36
C GLU A 575 -10.88 9.61 23.84
N ILE A 576 -11.20 8.50 23.19
CA ILE A 576 -11.44 8.39 21.75
C ILE A 576 -12.92 8.05 21.57
N THR A 577 -13.68 9.03 21.13
CA THR A 577 -15.16 8.96 20.97
C THR A 577 -15.59 9.00 19.51
N ASN A 578 -14.65 9.07 18.57
CA ASN A 578 -14.89 9.17 17.13
C ASN A 578 -14.82 7.79 16.42
N ILE A 579 -15.29 6.74 17.09
CA ILE A 579 -15.43 5.40 16.49
C ILE A 579 -16.70 5.41 15.62
N LEU A 580 -16.52 5.13 14.34
CA LEU A 580 -17.60 5.18 13.35
C LEU A 580 -18.39 3.88 13.34
N GLU A 581 -19.64 3.93 12.86
CA GLU A 581 -20.55 2.77 12.80
C GLU A 581 -19.98 1.60 12.00
N ASN A 582 -19.20 1.88 10.95
CA ASN A 582 -18.53 0.84 10.14
C ASN A 582 -17.37 0.12 10.87
N HIS A 583 -17.01 0.54 12.09
CA HIS A 583 -16.06 -0.14 12.97
C HIS A 583 -16.75 -0.97 14.06
N LEU A 584 -18.09 -0.99 14.11
CA LEU A 584 -18.86 -1.78 15.08
C LEU A 584 -19.05 -3.21 14.58
N VAL A 585 -17.95 -3.97 14.58
CA VAL A 585 -17.86 -5.32 14.01
C VAL A 585 -17.39 -6.35 15.06
N GLU A 586 -17.56 -7.64 14.78
CA GLU A 586 -17.17 -8.74 15.69
C GLU A 586 -15.65 -8.89 15.88
N ASN A 587 -14.89 -8.38 14.92
CA ASN A 587 -13.44 -8.49 14.80
C ASN A 587 -12.73 -7.14 14.96
N PHE A 588 -13.31 -6.18 15.69
CA PHE A 588 -12.74 -4.84 15.85
C PHE A 588 -11.35 -4.91 16.51
N ARG A 589 -10.43 -4.07 16.06
CA ARG A 589 -9.07 -3.98 16.62
C ARG A 589 -8.62 -2.54 16.76
N PHE A 590 -7.69 -2.30 17.67
CA PHE A 590 -6.97 -1.04 17.77
C PHE A 590 -5.45 -1.24 17.78
N LYS A 591 -4.71 -0.19 17.44
CA LYS A 591 -3.24 -0.19 17.40
C LYS A 591 -2.67 1.11 17.94
N PHE A 592 -1.66 0.97 18.82
CA PHE A 592 -0.75 2.08 19.13
C PHE A 592 0.44 2.02 18.20
N SER A 593 0.78 3.15 17.58
CA SER A 593 1.96 3.29 16.71
C SER A 593 2.80 4.47 17.23
N PHE A 594 4.03 4.18 17.64
CA PHE A 594 4.94 5.13 18.26
C PHE A 594 6.16 5.36 17.38
N GLU A 595 6.38 6.59 16.93
CA GLU A 595 7.53 7.01 16.15
C GLU A 595 8.54 7.70 17.06
N SER A 596 9.74 7.11 17.16
CA SER A 596 10.83 7.58 18.00
C SER A 596 11.54 8.78 17.39
N ASP A 597 11.92 9.74 18.23
CA ASP A 597 12.93 10.76 17.91
C ASP A 597 14.14 10.64 18.87
N GLY A 598 14.38 9.44 19.42
CA GLY A 598 15.47 9.17 20.37
C GLY A 598 15.21 9.67 21.81
N GLY A 599 13.93 9.88 22.17
CA GLY A 599 13.47 10.35 23.47
C GLY A 599 13.62 9.37 24.63
N ASN A 600 12.64 9.36 25.54
CA ASN A 600 12.64 8.50 26.73
C ASN A 600 11.60 7.37 26.60
N ASN A 601 11.54 6.47 27.58
CA ASN A 601 10.54 5.39 27.59
C ASN A 601 9.11 5.96 27.56
N PHE A 602 8.20 5.25 26.89
CA PHE A 602 6.79 5.58 26.80
C PHE A 602 5.94 4.50 27.48
N PHE A 603 4.86 4.88 28.14
CA PHE A 603 4.04 3.97 28.94
C PHE A 603 2.55 4.15 28.63
N VAL A 604 1.80 3.05 28.64
CA VAL A 604 0.35 2.98 28.44
C VAL A 604 -0.26 2.11 29.53
N ASP A 605 -1.42 2.52 30.02
CA ASP A 605 -2.14 1.80 31.06
C ASP A 605 -3.65 2.04 30.98
N ASP A 606 -4.45 1.30 31.76
CA ASP A 606 -5.89 1.46 31.90
C ASP A 606 -6.64 1.58 30.56
N ILE A 607 -6.41 0.64 29.63
CA ILE A 607 -7.12 0.62 28.34
C ILE A 607 -8.53 0.08 28.58
N ASN A 608 -9.55 0.86 28.25
CA ASN A 608 -10.94 0.49 28.41
C ASN A 608 -11.70 0.78 27.13
N ILE A 609 -12.57 -0.16 26.74
CA ILE A 609 -13.56 0.06 25.69
C ILE A 609 -14.92 -0.16 26.30
N SER A 610 -15.76 0.86 26.16
CA SER A 610 -17.14 0.82 26.60
C SER A 610 -18.02 1.35 25.48
N GLY A 611 -19.09 0.63 25.18
CA GLY A 611 -20.24 1.19 24.48
C GLY A 611 -21.18 1.82 25.50
N PRO A 612 -22.26 2.50 25.05
CA PRO A 612 -23.37 2.76 25.93
C PRO A 612 -23.75 1.41 26.52
N LEU A 613 -23.61 1.28 27.84
CA LEU A 613 -24.33 0.25 28.59
C LEU A 613 -25.73 0.30 28.01
N VAL A 614 -26.23 -0.84 27.53
CA VAL A 614 -27.56 -0.94 26.96
C VAL A 614 -28.55 -0.47 28.03
N SER A 615 -28.77 0.84 28.06
CA SER A 615 -29.64 1.55 28.98
C SER A 615 -31.07 1.42 28.49
N SER A 616 -31.22 0.92 27.26
CA SER A 616 -32.31 0.10 26.80
C SER A 616 -31.91 -1.38 26.88
N ILE A 617 -31.97 -2.01 28.07
CA ILE A 617 -32.25 -3.44 28.11
C ILE A 617 -33.38 -3.66 27.12
N GLU A 618 -33.20 -4.55 26.15
CA GLU A 618 -34.30 -5.12 25.39
C GLU A 618 -35.29 -5.70 26.41
N ASN A 619 -36.21 -4.85 26.84
CA ASN A 619 -37.36 -5.18 27.63
C ASN A 619 -38.40 -5.69 26.65
N MET A 620 -38.29 -6.94 26.25
CA MET A 620 -39.44 -7.65 25.71
C MET A 620 -39.42 -9.08 26.27
N ASP A 621 -39.76 -9.21 27.56
CA ASP A 621 -40.86 -10.11 27.99
C ASP A 621 -41.01 -10.24 29.52
N ILE A 622 -39.94 -10.19 30.32
CA ILE A 622 -40.06 -10.48 31.77
C ILE A 622 -40.52 -9.26 32.59
N SER A 623 -40.13 -8.03 32.20
CA SER A 623 -40.37 -6.83 33.00
C SER A 623 -41.82 -6.34 33.04
N GLN A 624 -42.63 -6.66 32.04
CA GLN A 624 -44.07 -6.34 32.02
C GLN A 624 -44.86 -7.12 33.06
N ASN A 625 -44.32 -8.26 33.48
CA ASN A 625 -44.98 -9.23 34.35
C ASN A 625 -44.44 -9.23 35.79
N LEU A 626 -43.41 -8.41 36.07
CA LEU A 626 -42.77 -8.27 37.38
C LEU A 626 -43.39 -7.11 38.17
N SER A 627 -44.02 -7.44 39.29
CA SER A 627 -44.55 -6.49 40.27
C SER A 627 -43.82 -6.62 41.61
N VAL A 628 -43.49 -5.49 42.22
CA VAL A 628 -42.80 -5.45 43.52
C VAL A 628 -43.55 -4.52 44.47
N PHE A 629 -43.95 -5.01 45.64
CA PHE A 629 -44.80 -4.25 46.56
C PHE A 629 -44.72 -4.75 48.03
N PRO A 630 -44.96 -3.88 49.03
CA PRO A 630 -45.10 -2.43 48.89
C PRO A 630 -43.75 -1.78 48.60
N VAL A 631 -43.76 -0.66 47.87
CA VAL A 631 -42.60 0.22 47.72
C VAL A 631 -43.06 1.63 48.12
N PRO A 632 -42.57 2.21 49.23
CA PRO A 632 -41.50 1.68 50.11
C PRO A 632 -41.90 0.45 50.95
N ALA A 633 -40.96 -0.48 51.15
CA ALA A 633 -41.12 -1.65 52.02
C ALA A 633 -40.52 -1.39 53.40
N THR A 634 -41.26 -1.71 54.47
CA THR A 634 -40.80 -1.60 55.86
C THR A 634 -40.28 -2.93 56.40
N ASP A 635 -41.16 -3.93 56.51
CA ASP A 635 -40.81 -5.24 57.07
C ASP A 635 -40.56 -6.30 56.00
N VAL A 636 -41.30 -6.23 54.89
CA VAL A 636 -41.24 -7.21 53.81
C VAL A 636 -41.40 -6.56 52.44
N LEU A 637 -40.73 -7.12 51.45
CA LEU A 637 -40.86 -6.79 50.03
C LEU A 637 -41.35 -8.01 49.27
N ASN A 638 -42.54 -7.93 48.66
CA ASN A 638 -43.09 -9.01 47.85
C ASN A 638 -42.72 -8.79 46.38
N ILE A 639 -42.33 -9.87 45.72
CA ILE A 639 -41.87 -9.93 44.33
C ILE A 639 -42.78 -10.93 43.63
N ALA A 640 -43.71 -10.43 42.82
CA ALA A 640 -44.69 -11.25 42.11
C ALA A 640 -44.40 -11.25 40.61
N LEU A 641 -44.49 -12.44 40.00
CA LEU A 641 -44.31 -12.63 38.57
C LEU A 641 -45.60 -13.24 37.98
N TYR A 642 -46.21 -12.55 37.00
CA TYR A 642 -47.47 -12.96 36.38
C TYR A 642 -47.24 -13.59 35.00
N GLY A 643 -47.91 -14.70 34.68
CA GLY A 643 -47.80 -15.30 33.32
C GLY A 643 -46.39 -15.75 32.91
N ALA A 644 -45.53 -16.07 33.88
CA ALA A 644 -44.15 -16.48 33.61
C ALA A 644 -44.05 -17.91 33.07
N ASP A 645 -43.08 -18.10 32.18
CA ASP A 645 -42.59 -19.42 31.78
C ASP A 645 -42.07 -20.21 33.00
N PRO A 646 -42.12 -21.55 32.99
CA PRO A 646 -41.76 -22.40 34.12
C PRO A 646 -40.23 -22.52 34.32
N TYR A 647 -39.53 -21.39 34.35
CA TYR A 647 -38.09 -21.31 34.64
C TYR A 647 -37.81 -21.23 36.13
N MET A 648 -36.57 -21.55 36.50
CA MET A 648 -36.03 -21.24 37.81
C MET A 648 -35.54 -19.79 37.82
N TYR A 649 -35.88 -19.04 38.86
CA TYR A 649 -35.47 -17.65 39.02
C TYR A 649 -34.73 -17.44 40.34
N HIS A 650 -33.66 -16.64 40.33
CA HIS A 650 -33.00 -16.16 41.53
C HIS A 650 -33.06 -14.64 41.61
N ILE A 651 -33.03 -14.11 42.82
CA ILE A 651 -33.20 -12.70 43.13
C ILE A 651 -31.91 -12.18 43.73
N GLU A 652 -31.44 -11.06 43.22
CA GLU A 652 -30.31 -10.31 43.75
C GLU A 652 -30.78 -8.91 44.15
N LEU A 653 -30.28 -8.41 45.28
CA LEU A 653 -30.53 -7.04 45.73
C LEU A 653 -29.19 -6.31 45.82
N PHE A 654 -29.09 -5.16 45.17
CA PHE A 654 -27.90 -4.32 45.16
C PHE A 654 -28.19 -2.98 45.83
N ASN A 655 -27.24 -2.48 46.61
CA ASN A 655 -27.32 -1.13 47.18
C ASN A 655 -27.01 -0.06 46.10
N PRO A 656 -27.12 1.26 46.40
CA PRO A 656 -26.88 2.32 45.41
C PRO A 656 -25.47 2.37 44.83
N VAL A 657 -24.48 1.77 45.50
CA VAL A 657 -23.09 1.72 45.04
C VAL A 657 -22.78 0.42 44.26
N GLY A 658 -23.80 -0.40 43.95
CA GLY A 658 -23.64 -1.62 43.16
C GLY A 658 -23.15 -2.84 43.94
N GLN A 659 -23.07 -2.77 45.27
CA GLN A 659 -22.71 -3.93 46.09
C GLN A 659 -23.91 -4.85 46.27
N LEU A 660 -23.71 -6.15 46.03
CA LEU A 660 -24.68 -7.21 46.30
C LEU A 660 -24.91 -7.35 47.81
N VAL A 661 -26.14 -7.12 48.26
CA VAL A 661 -26.55 -7.22 49.68
C VAL A 661 -27.47 -8.40 49.98
N HIS A 662 -28.06 -9.01 48.94
CA HIS A 662 -28.84 -10.23 49.05
C HIS A 662 -28.74 -11.04 47.75
N ALA A 663 -28.65 -12.36 47.87
CA ALA A 663 -28.88 -13.29 46.77
C ALA A 663 -29.73 -14.45 47.28
N SER A 664 -30.83 -14.76 46.61
CA SER A 664 -31.64 -15.93 46.91
C SER A 664 -31.13 -17.16 46.15
N GLY A 665 -31.45 -18.36 46.66
CA GLY A 665 -31.31 -19.60 45.89
C GLY A 665 -32.29 -19.61 44.70
N GLN A 666 -32.16 -20.60 43.81
CA GLN A 666 -33.09 -20.76 42.71
C GLN A 666 -34.50 -21.10 43.21
N ASN A 667 -35.49 -20.33 42.77
CA ASN A 667 -36.90 -20.50 43.12
C ASN A 667 -37.70 -20.85 41.86
N ALA A 668 -38.49 -21.92 41.93
CA ALA A 668 -39.42 -22.25 40.87
C ALA A 668 -40.61 -21.28 40.91
N PHE A 669 -40.93 -20.65 39.78
CA PHE A 669 -42.20 -19.95 39.59
C PHE A 669 -43.11 -20.85 38.74
N PRO A 670 -43.91 -21.75 39.34
CA PRO A 670 -44.82 -22.60 38.58
C PRO A 670 -45.82 -21.69 37.86
N GLY A 671 -45.84 -21.74 36.53
CA GLY A 671 -46.59 -20.82 35.67
C GLY A 671 -48.05 -20.64 36.12
N GLY A 672 -48.36 -19.43 36.59
CA GLY A 672 -49.67 -19.09 37.17
C GLY A 672 -49.56 -18.37 38.52
N SER A 673 -48.99 -17.15 38.52
CA SER A 673 -48.80 -16.26 39.69
C SER A 673 -48.07 -16.89 40.88
N ALA A 674 -46.75 -16.72 40.93
CA ALA A 674 -45.94 -17.01 42.11
C ALA A 674 -45.37 -15.71 42.71
N GLN A 675 -45.33 -15.66 44.04
CA GLN A 675 -44.87 -14.52 44.82
C GLN A 675 -43.78 -14.98 45.78
N ILE A 676 -42.65 -14.27 45.77
CA ILE A 676 -41.57 -14.43 46.74
C ILE A 676 -41.61 -13.25 47.70
N THR A 677 -41.48 -13.51 48.99
CA THR A 677 -41.41 -12.48 50.03
C THR A 677 -40.00 -12.41 50.58
N LEU A 678 -39.38 -11.24 50.48
CA LEU A 678 -38.08 -10.93 51.08
C LEU A 678 -38.30 -10.19 52.41
N ASP A 679 -37.69 -10.66 53.50
CA ASP A 679 -37.65 -9.93 54.77
C ASP A 679 -36.66 -8.77 54.66
N THR A 680 -37.13 -7.53 54.85
CA THR A 680 -36.31 -6.34 54.63
C THR A 680 -35.71 -5.76 55.90
N ARG A 681 -36.02 -6.32 57.08
CA ARG A 681 -35.62 -5.74 58.39
C ARG A 681 -34.12 -5.72 58.62
N SER A 682 -33.38 -6.63 57.98
CA SER A 682 -31.92 -6.71 58.05
C SER A 682 -31.19 -5.68 57.18
N TYR A 683 -31.89 -4.97 56.29
CA TYR A 683 -31.27 -3.99 55.39
C TYR A 683 -31.38 -2.56 55.94
N ALA A 684 -30.43 -1.70 55.56
CA ALA A 684 -30.48 -0.28 55.89
C ALA A 684 -31.58 0.42 55.07
N ALA A 685 -32.19 1.48 55.61
CA ALA A 685 -33.13 2.28 54.84
C ALA A 685 -32.42 2.97 53.67
N GLY A 686 -33.01 2.92 52.47
CA GLY A 686 -32.38 3.44 51.26
C GLY A 686 -33.00 2.93 49.97
N MET A 687 -32.47 3.39 48.83
CA MET A 687 -32.83 2.85 47.52
C MET A 687 -31.99 1.62 47.20
N TYR A 688 -32.59 0.63 46.55
CA TYR A 688 -31.93 -0.59 46.11
C TYR A 688 -32.36 -0.94 44.69
N HIS A 689 -31.51 -1.69 44.00
CA HIS A 689 -31.82 -2.32 42.72
C HIS A 689 -32.08 -3.79 42.95
N LEU A 690 -33.31 -4.23 42.68
CA LEU A 690 -33.69 -5.63 42.68
C LEU A 690 -33.50 -6.17 41.27
N VAL A 691 -32.75 -7.27 41.15
CA VAL A 691 -32.49 -7.98 39.90
C VAL A 691 -33.09 -9.37 40.02
N LEU A 692 -33.94 -9.74 39.07
CA LEU A 692 -34.48 -11.09 38.91
C LEU A 692 -33.82 -11.71 37.69
N ILE A 693 -33.27 -12.92 37.83
CA ILE A 693 -32.54 -13.62 36.76
C ILE A 693 -33.14 -15.01 36.61
N ASN A 694 -33.40 -15.46 35.37
CA ASN A 694 -33.81 -16.85 35.11
C ASN A 694 -32.64 -17.76 34.72
N ASP A 695 -32.90 -19.07 34.70
CA ASP A 695 -31.94 -20.10 34.27
C ASP A 695 -31.45 -19.99 32.81
N LYS A 696 -32.12 -19.19 31.98
CA LYS A 696 -31.68 -18.80 30.62
C LYS A 696 -30.80 -17.54 30.59
N GLY A 697 -30.52 -16.93 31.73
CA GLY A 697 -29.72 -15.70 31.85
C GLY A 697 -30.47 -14.40 31.56
N GLN A 698 -31.78 -14.44 31.31
CA GLN A 698 -32.61 -13.26 31.11
C GLN A 698 -32.83 -12.53 32.44
N ARG A 699 -32.82 -11.19 32.42
CA ARG A 699 -32.86 -10.37 33.63
C ARG A 699 -33.98 -9.34 33.62
N ALA A 700 -34.55 -9.06 34.78
CA ALA A 700 -35.45 -7.94 35.01
C ALA A 700 -34.99 -7.13 36.22
N VAL A 701 -34.98 -5.80 36.11
CA VAL A 701 -34.51 -4.91 37.17
C VAL A 701 -35.63 -3.98 37.64
N LYS A 702 -35.82 -3.85 38.97
CA LYS A 702 -36.73 -2.88 39.59
C LYS A 702 -36.01 -2.07 40.66
N ARG A 703 -36.28 -0.77 40.69
CA ARG A 703 -35.88 0.09 41.80
C ARG A 703 -36.86 -0.08 42.94
N VAL A 704 -36.35 -0.31 44.14
CA VAL A 704 -37.14 -0.47 45.36
C VAL A 704 -36.61 0.45 46.44
N VAL A 705 -37.49 0.91 47.31
CA VAL A 705 -37.14 1.74 48.46
C VAL A 705 -37.45 0.94 49.71
N LEU A 706 -36.46 0.76 50.58
CA LEU A 706 -36.67 0.18 51.90
C LEU A 706 -36.76 1.34 52.90
N ALA A 707 -37.92 1.51 53.51
CA ALA A 707 -38.17 2.51 54.55
C ALA A 707 -38.11 1.81 55.92
N ARG A 708 -37.74 2.54 56.98
CA ARG A 708 -37.94 2.07 58.35
C ARG A 708 -39.10 2.79 58.99
#